data_AF-A0A220UIE3-F1
#
_entry.id   AF-A0A220UIE3-F1
#
_cell.length_a   1.000
_cell.length_b   1.000
_cell.length_c   1.000
_cell.angle_alpha   90.00
_cell.angle_beta   90.00
_cell.angle_gamma   90.00
#
_symmetry.space_group_name_H-M   'P 1'
#
loop_
_entity.id
_entity.type
_entity.pdbx_description
1 polymer ?
#
loop_
_entity_poly.entity_id
_entity_poly.type
_entity_poly.pdbx_seq_one_letter_code
_entity_poly.pdbx_strand_id
1 'polypeptide(L)'
;MSKKISLQQLETVLWKGITEHRGNLDYSVIRDQVLCLMFIKYLSDRFLLEREQITQTFLQQGHSLDKSEVLAEEPNAYQTGFIPLSTSWASLVNINPFFHLGNELNRVAESIERYQPWLSGVLTSVDFCQSFNHADEKAINRFWAGLIHFFSSLDLASDYSDDFPQLFSGLLKRFADAEGKKGGVFYTPKEVVSLMVHLIKPNAKMSVYDPTCGFGGALIQADEYLRKNSTPRLADHLLLFGQELSYSTAAVCRMNLIANGLFYARIECGDTLISPKYVRENRLERFDRVLCHPPFSLKLTNPEEYYFDNFGQFSFGFPPKSSADLAFLQHVIASLNDTGLGAVVMPLGALFRGNSEQAIREEILRCDLVESVIALPPGIFYGTSISTCLVIVNKSKHPDRKGKVLFVDASQEFEAGQYMNMLTGDGSQRVVEAFEKFESLGAFSKVIPVDELLRNDAKLDVKRYIDNSPVIREIATLLRHHEGFEQVSLSNKKMVNAIEVVKADTNLDTPNAIYLRRTRPEHAAISLGFSMTPKPNEYLRLTFNQDRLLSEYAKLFFESQLGKLMLGQIPTGVSIQRLQAKSIQALSIPIPKLEVQQEVIKVAGKLEIARKQIDLFFSKLTTEPKQYKAIEDNTDAMVYTLSSMSDTKYLQHLISFGETRQMEFKQSFFANADKLHKPEGRIEKDSGVQAEVIKDIVSFINTSGGILLIGVNDKGKVLGVDLECKRFKFNKMDNYFQELGAQLASRISPDYLQYCKLTEVPFEDKTVVRIDCSPSSHPIFMDNTKFYVRTDTSSPELTGNSMLRYIQNHFKVALFNDPETHSPTA
;
A
#
# COMPACT_ATOMS: atom_id res chain seq x y z
N MET A 1 12.46 14.47 -39.18
CA MET A 1 12.54 14.42 -37.70
C MET A 1 11.54 13.39 -37.21
N SER A 2 12.03 12.20 -36.88
CA SER A 2 11.24 11.20 -36.16
C SER A 2 10.85 11.79 -34.80
N LYS A 3 9.59 11.66 -34.39
CA LYS A 3 9.13 12.19 -33.11
C LYS A 3 9.76 11.35 -32.00
N LYS A 4 10.68 11.91 -31.21
CA LYS A 4 11.31 11.24 -30.06
C LYS A 4 10.22 10.63 -29.17
N ILE A 5 10.21 9.30 -29.07
CA ILE A 5 9.24 8.55 -28.27
C ILE A 5 9.77 8.43 -26.84
N SER A 6 8.90 8.15 -25.87
CA SER A 6 9.35 7.97 -24.48
C SER A 6 10.22 6.71 -24.34
N LEU A 7 11.08 6.65 -23.32
CA LEU A 7 11.91 5.47 -23.03
C LEU A 7 11.07 4.18 -22.95
N GLN A 8 9.90 4.22 -22.29
CA GLN A 8 9.00 3.08 -22.20
C GLN A 8 8.42 2.66 -23.56
N GLN A 9 8.12 3.63 -24.42
CA GLN A 9 7.67 3.36 -25.79
C GLN A 9 8.81 2.75 -26.62
N LEU A 10 10.03 3.27 -26.48
CA LEU A 10 11.21 2.74 -27.17
C LEU A 10 11.51 1.30 -26.75
N GLU A 11 11.49 1.02 -25.45
CA GLU A 11 11.67 -0.35 -24.92
C GLU A 11 10.60 -1.30 -25.50
N THR A 12 9.34 -0.84 -25.59
CA THR A 12 8.24 -1.62 -26.16
C THR A 12 8.44 -1.88 -27.66
N VAL A 13 8.87 -0.87 -28.42
CA VAL A 13 9.17 -0.97 -29.85
C VAL A 13 10.33 -1.93 -30.10
N LEU A 14 11.42 -1.80 -29.33
CA LEU A 14 12.58 -2.70 -29.40
C LEU A 14 12.19 -4.14 -29.12
N TRP A 15 11.48 -4.37 -28.02
CA TRP A 15 11.05 -5.72 -27.65
C TRP A 15 10.15 -6.35 -28.71
N LYS A 16 9.25 -5.55 -29.29
CA LYS A 16 8.38 -5.99 -30.39
C LYS A 16 9.21 -6.35 -31.63
N GLY A 17 10.14 -5.51 -32.06
CA GLY A 17 11.00 -5.78 -33.21
C GLY A 17 11.88 -7.02 -33.02
N ILE A 18 12.47 -7.20 -31.83
CA ILE A 18 13.22 -8.42 -31.47
C ILE A 18 12.31 -9.66 -31.58
N THR A 19 11.09 -9.57 -31.03
CA THR A 19 10.13 -10.67 -31.05
C THR A 19 9.62 -11.00 -32.45
N GLU A 20 9.44 -10.01 -33.32
CA GLU A 20 9.02 -10.21 -34.71
C GLU A 20 10.12 -10.87 -35.54
N HIS A 21 11.38 -10.44 -35.36
CA HIS A 21 12.50 -10.95 -36.16
C HIS A 21 13.05 -12.29 -35.67
N ARG A 22 12.90 -12.65 -34.39
CA ARG A 22 13.42 -13.93 -33.85
C ARG A 22 12.81 -15.17 -34.51
N GLY A 23 11.60 -15.06 -35.05
CA GLY A 23 10.83 -16.20 -35.54
C GLY A 23 10.62 -17.26 -34.45
N ASN A 24 11.13 -18.47 -34.67
CA ASN A 24 10.97 -19.61 -33.76
C ASN A 24 12.15 -19.79 -32.79
N LEU A 25 13.13 -18.89 -32.80
CA LEU A 25 14.30 -18.99 -31.92
C LEU A 25 13.92 -18.71 -30.46
N ASP A 26 14.40 -19.55 -29.55
CA ASP A 26 14.17 -19.41 -28.11
C ASP A 26 14.91 -18.19 -27.53
N TYR A 27 14.24 -17.41 -26.69
CA TYR A 27 14.81 -16.21 -26.06
C TYR A 27 16.11 -16.50 -25.30
N SER A 28 16.18 -17.63 -24.59
CA SER A 28 17.37 -18.03 -23.82
C SER A 28 18.61 -18.33 -24.66
N VAL A 29 18.44 -18.59 -25.95
CA VAL A 29 19.55 -18.90 -26.86
C VAL A 29 20.03 -17.65 -27.60
N ILE A 30 19.15 -16.67 -27.83
CA ILE A 30 19.48 -15.46 -28.60
C ILE A 30 19.83 -14.25 -27.73
N ARG A 31 19.54 -14.28 -26.42
CA ARG A 31 19.67 -13.12 -25.52
C ARG A 31 21.04 -12.47 -25.61
N ASP A 32 22.09 -13.24 -25.38
CA ASP A 32 23.46 -12.72 -25.24
C ASP A 32 23.92 -12.08 -26.56
N GLN A 33 23.59 -12.69 -27.70
CA GLN A 33 23.88 -12.18 -29.04
C GLN A 33 23.08 -10.92 -29.38
N VAL A 34 21.79 -10.86 -29.06
CA VAL A 34 20.97 -9.67 -29.33
C VAL A 34 21.45 -8.47 -28.50
N LEU A 35 21.78 -8.70 -27.22
CA LEU A 35 22.35 -7.66 -26.35
C LEU A 35 23.72 -7.19 -26.83
N CYS A 36 24.59 -8.12 -27.25
CA CYS A 36 25.89 -7.80 -27.82
C CYS A 36 25.75 -6.98 -29.11
N LEU A 37 24.85 -7.38 -30.03
CA LEU A 37 24.59 -6.64 -31.27
C LEU A 37 24.09 -5.22 -31.02
N MET A 38 23.18 -5.06 -30.06
CA MET A 38 22.69 -3.74 -29.67
C MET A 38 23.79 -2.88 -29.01
N PHE A 39 24.68 -3.49 -28.24
CA PHE A 39 25.83 -2.80 -27.68
C PHE A 39 26.83 -2.37 -28.76
N ILE A 40 27.10 -3.21 -29.77
CA ILE A 40 27.89 -2.85 -30.95
C ILE A 40 27.26 -1.67 -31.70
N LYS A 41 25.93 -1.68 -31.88
CA LYS A 41 25.20 -0.54 -32.46
C LYS A 41 25.46 0.74 -31.69
N TYR A 42 25.29 0.69 -30.36
CA TYR A 42 25.50 1.84 -29.49
C TYR A 42 26.93 2.40 -29.59
N LEU A 43 27.95 1.53 -29.50
CA LEU A 43 29.35 1.95 -29.64
C LEU A 43 29.61 2.57 -31.01
N SER A 44 29.08 1.98 -32.07
CA SER A 44 29.26 2.52 -33.42
C SER A 44 28.54 3.85 -33.64
N ASP A 45 27.32 4.03 -33.12
CA ASP A 45 26.61 5.30 -33.25
C ASP A 45 27.36 6.42 -32.52
N ARG A 46 27.85 6.12 -31.31
CA ARG A 46 28.62 7.07 -30.52
C ARG A 46 29.93 7.45 -31.20
N PHE A 47 30.63 6.46 -31.75
CA PHE A 47 31.83 6.70 -32.54
C PHE A 47 31.55 7.61 -33.75
N LEU A 48 30.49 7.33 -34.51
CA LEU A 48 30.13 8.13 -35.69
C LEU A 48 29.76 9.58 -35.31
N LEU A 49 29.06 9.77 -34.19
CA LEU A 49 28.73 11.09 -33.66
C LEU A 49 29.99 11.85 -33.23
N GLU A 50 30.90 11.22 -32.49
CA GLU A 50 32.18 11.83 -32.10
C GLU A 50 33.03 12.16 -33.33
N ARG A 51 33.06 11.26 -34.34
CA ARG A 51 33.76 11.48 -35.61
C ARG A 51 33.23 12.70 -36.35
N GLU A 52 31.90 12.86 -36.41
CA GLU A 52 31.28 14.04 -36.99
C GLU A 52 31.69 15.32 -36.25
N GLN A 53 31.65 15.30 -34.91
CA GLN A 53 32.06 16.45 -34.08
C GLN A 53 33.54 16.83 -34.28
N ILE A 54 34.43 15.85 -34.32
CA ILE A 54 35.86 16.04 -34.58
C ILE A 54 36.08 16.62 -35.98
N THR A 55 35.40 16.06 -36.99
CA THR A 55 35.47 16.54 -38.38
C THR A 55 34.99 17.99 -38.48
N GLN A 56 33.85 18.33 -37.85
CA GLN A 56 33.34 19.70 -37.81
C GLN A 56 34.29 20.66 -37.09
N THR A 57 34.95 20.20 -36.02
CA THR A 57 35.96 20.99 -35.31
C THR A 57 37.13 21.36 -36.23
N PHE A 58 37.64 20.41 -37.02
CA PHE A 58 38.71 20.68 -37.99
C PHE A 58 38.26 21.56 -39.16
N LEU A 59 37.02 21.41 -39.63
CA LEU A 59 36.42 22.30 -40.63
C LEU A 59 36.36 23.75 -40.13
N GLN A 60 35.93 23.95 -38.87
CA GLN A 60 35.91 25.28 -38.24
C GLN A 60 37.30 25.89 -38.06
N GLN A 61 38.34 25.05 -37.93
CA GLN A 61 39.75 25.48 -37.90
C GLN A 61 40.33 25.80 -39.30
N GLY A 62 39.52 25.71 -40.36
CA GLY A 62 39.90 26.08 -41.72
C GLY A 62 40.54 24.96 -42.55
N HIS A 63 40.45 23.70 -42.11
CA HIS A 63 40.85 22.56 -42.94
C HIS A 63 39.79 22.25 -44.02
N SER A 64 40.22 21.65 -45.14
CA SER A 64 39.30 21.11 -46.15
C SER A 64 38.57 19.87 -45.62
N LEU A 65 37.46 19.48 -46.25
CA LEU A 65 36.71 18.28 -45.89
C LEU A 65 37.60 17.03 -45.93
N ASP A 66 38.28 16.80 -47.06
CA ASP A 66 39.18 15.64 -47.23
C ASP A 66 40.26 15.58 -46.13
N LYS A 67 40.83 16.73 -45.76
CA LYS A 67 41.85 16.80 -44.71
C LYS A 67 41.24 16.55 -43.33
N SER A 68 40.04 17.06 -43.07
CA SER A 68 39.34 16.87 -41.81
C SER A 68 38.93 15.41 -41.59
N GLU A 69 38.49 14.72 -42.65
CA GLU A 69 38.16 13.29 -42.62
C GLU A 69 39.40 12.43 -42.36
N VAL A 70 40.55 12.74 -42.97
CA VAL A 70 41.82 12.05 -42.68
C VAL A 70 42.25 12.25 -41.23
N LEU A 71 42.14 13.47 -40.70
CA LEU A 71 42.48 13.77 -39.30
C LEU A 71 41.52 13.08 -38.32
N ALA A 72 40.29 12.83 -38.73
CA ALA A 72 39.33 12.08 -37.92
C ALA A 72 39.66 10.58 -37.87
N GLU A 73 40.59 10.04 -38.67
CA GLU A 73 41.01 8.63 -38.55
C GLU A 73 42.09 8.39 -37.47
N GLU A 74 42.46 9.42 -36.69
CA GLU A 74 43.41 9.31 -35.58
C GLU A 74 42.78 8.60 -34.36
N PRO A 75 43.25 7.40 -33.98
CA PRO A 75 42.54 6.58 -32.97
C PRO A 75 42.47 7.20 -31.57
N ASN A 76 43.44 8.03 -31.21
CA ASN A 76 43.53 8.65 -29.89
C ASN A 76 42.63 9.89 -29.73
N ALA A 77 41.92 10.32 -30.79
CA ALA A 77 41.05 11.49 -30.75
C ALA A 77 39.68 11.23 -30.12
N TYR A 78 39.34 9.97 -29.81
CA TYR A 78 37.99 9.52 -29.46
C TYR A 78 37.86 9.18 -27.97
N GLN A 79 36.78 9.65 -27.34
CA GLN A 79 36.48 9.32 -25.94
C GLN A 79 35.79 7.96 -25.84
N THR A 80 34.92 7.64 -26.80
CA THR A 80 34.25 6.33 -26.93
C THR A 80 35.16 5.22 -27.44
N GLY A 81 36.39 5.56 -27.82
CA GLY A 81 37.34 4.69 -28.47
C GLY A 81 37.12 4.58 -29.98
N PHE A 82 38.21 4.39 -30.71
CA PHE A 82 38.17 4.33 -32.17
C PHE A 82 37.52 3.04 -32.68
N ILE A 83 36.71 3.15 -33.74
CA ILE A 83 36.14 2.02 -34.48
C ILE A 83 36.43 2.24 -35.97
N PRO A 84 37.16 1.34 -36.66
CA PRO A 84 37.37 1.48 -38.09
C PRO A 84 36.04 1.55 -38.85
N LEU A 85 35.92 2.44 -39.83
CA LEU A 85 34.71 2.57 -40.65
C LEU A 85 34.33 1.25 -41.34
N SER A 86 35.32 0.41 -41.69
CA SER A 86 35.16 -0.92 -42.28
C SER A 86 34.49 -1.94 -41.36
N THR A 87 34.39 -1.63 -40.07
CA THR A 87 33.71 -2.41 -39.04
C THR A 87 32.69 -1.58 -38.26
N SER A 88 32.31 -0.40 -38.78
CA SER A 88 31.22 0.40 -38.22
C SER A 88 29.86 -0.23 -38.52
N TRP A 89 28.81 0.20 -37.83
CA TRP A 89 27.44 -0.23 -38.11
C TRP A 89 27.02 0.03 -39.56
N ALA A 90 27.46 1.15 -40.15
CA ALA A 90 27.19 1.47 -41.56
C ALA A 90 27.75 0.40 -42.51
N SER A 91 28.85 -0.27 -42.15
CA SER A 91 29.39 -1.37 -42.95
C SER A 91 28.49 -2.61 -42.91
N LEU A 92 27.85 -2.90 -41.76
CA LEU A 92 26.96 -4.05 -41.56
C LEU A 92 25.66 -3.94 -42.38
N VAL A 93 25.11 -2.73 -42.52
CA VAL A 93 23.86 -2.49 -43.26
C VAL A 93 23.99 -2.84 -44.75
N ASN A 94 25.19 -2.69 -45.30
CA ASN A 94 25.47 -2.92 -46.72
C ASN A 94 25.90 -4.35 -47.03
N ILE A 95 25.95 -5.25 -46.03
CA ILE A 95 26.32 -6.65 -46.23
C ILE A 95 25.17 -7.39 -46.91
N ASN A 96 25.52 -8.23 -47.88
CA ASN A 96 24.56 -9.09 -48.55
C ASN A 96 23.95 -10.10 -47.53
N PRO A 97 22.63 -10.08 -47.29
CA PRO A 97 21.97 -10.89 -46.26
C PRO A 97 22.03 -12.41 -46.52
N PHE A 98 22.55 -12.85 -47.66
CA PHE A 98 22.73 -14.26 -48.02
C PHE A 98 24.12 -14.83 -47.67
N PHE A 99 25.03 -14.03 -47.11
CA PHE A 99 26.40 -14.48 -46.78
C PHE A 99 26.69 -14.40 -45.28
N HIS A 100 26.84 -15.55 -44.64
CA HIS A 100 27.45 -15.80 -43.32
C HIS A 100 27.50 -14.60 -42.35
N LEU A 101 26.35 -13.99 -42.03
CA LEU A 101 26.30 -12.75 -41.23
C LEU A 101 26.88 -12.94 -39.83
N GLY A 102 26.74 -14.14 -39.24
CA GLY A 102 27.36 -14.45 -37.96
C GLY A 102 28.89 -14.30 -37.97
N ASN A 103 29.56 -14.75 -39.04
CA ASN A 103 31.02 -14.62 -39.16
C ASN A 103 31.44 -13.15 -39.29
N GLU A 104 30.67 -12.34 -40.03
CA GLU A 104 30.93 -10.91 -40.16
C GLU A 104 30.70 -10.18 -38.83
N LEU A 105 29.67 -10.55 -38.06
CA LEU A 105 29.44 -10.00 -36.72
C LEU A 105 30.58 -10.36 -35.75
N ASN A 106 31.06 -11.61 -35.77
CA ASN A 106 32.23 -12.04 -35.01
C ASN A 106 33.48 -11.22 -35.43
N ARG A 107 33.70 -11.02 -36.74
CA ARG A 107 34.82 -10.20 -37.27
C ARG A 107 34.73 -8.75 -36.80
N VAL A 108 33.53 -8.16 -36.77
CA VAL A 108 33.31 -6.80 -36.26
C VAL A 108 33.59 -6.72 -34.77
N ALA A 109 33.10 -7.67 -33.97
CA ALA A 109 33.38 -7.75 -32.54
C ALA A 109 34.90 -7.81 -32.25
N GLU A 110 35.63 -8.69 -32.95
CA GLU A 110 37.09 -8.80 -32.84
C GLU A 110 37.82 -7.50 -33.22
N SER A 111 37.36 -6.82 -34.27
CA SER A 111 37.93 -5.55 -34.72
C SER A 111 37.75 -4.46 -33.65
N ILE A 112 36.55 -4.31 -33.10
CA ILE A 112 36.27 -3.31 -32.07
C ILE A 112 37.16 -3.54 -30.84
N GLU A 113 37.26 -4.77 -30.35
CA GLU A 113 38.12 -5.09 -29.19
C GLU A 113 39.60 -4.81 -29.45
N ARG A 114 40.08 -5.04 -30.68
CA ARG A 114 41.49 -4.78 -31.04
C ARG A 114 41.88 -3.32 -30.86
N TYR A 115 40.97 -2.39 -31.15
CA TYR A 115 41.19 -0.96 -30.98
C TYR A 115 40.83 -0.48 -29.56
N GLN A 116 40.19 -1.32 -28.75
CA GLN A 116 39.69 -0.96 -27.43
C GLN A 116 40.09 -2.01 -26.39
N PRO A 117 41.30 -1.93 -25.81
CA PRO A 117 41.81 -2.93 -24.86
C PRO A 117 40.91 -3.17 -23.64
N TRP A 118 40.14 -2.16 -23.23
CA TRP A 118 39.20 -2.26 -22.10
C TRP A 118 37.94 -3.10 -22.42
N LEU A 119 37.70 -3.42 -23.70
CA LEU A 119 36.69 -4.39 -24.15
C LEU A 119 37.23 -5.81 -24.33
N SER A 120 38.50 -6.09 -24.00
CA SER A 120 39.10 -7.39 -24.27
C SER A 120 38.30 -8.55 -23.64
N GLY A 121 37.88 -9.49 -24.49
CA GLY A 121 37.08 -10.65 -24.11
C GLY A 121 35.67 -10.29 -23.65
N VAL A 122 35.08 -9.21 -24.18
CA VAL A 122 33.70 -8.79 -23.89
C VAL A 122 32.79 -9.13 -25.06
N LEU A 123 33.07 -8.60 -26.24
CA LEU A 123 32.33 -8.86 -27.46
C LEU A 123 32.65 -10.25 -28.02
N THR A 124 33.91 -10.68 -28.01
CA THR A 124 34.35 -11.96 -28.60
C THR A 124 33.96 -13.18 -27.78
N SER A 125 33.51 -12.99 -26.54
CA SER A 125 32.93 -14.07 -25.71
C SER A 125 31.51 -14.45 -26.12
N VAL A 126 30.89 -13.65 -27.00
CA VAL A 126 29.55 -13.93 -27.55
C VAL A 126 29.72 -14.40 -28.99
N ASP A 127 29.38 -15.67 -29.24
CA ASP A 127 29.45 -16.25 -30.58
C ASP A 127 28.14 -16.05 -31.35
N PHE A 128 28.20 -15.31 -32.45
CA PHE A 128 27.07 -15.08 -33.36
C PHE A 128 26.79 -16.28 -34.30
N CYS A 129 27.70 -17.26 -34.35
CA CYS A 129 27.57 -18.51 -35.11
C CYS A 129 27.13 -19.71 -34.25
N GLN A 130 26.83 -19.50 -32.97
CA GLN A 130 26.41 -20.57 -32.07
C GLN A 130 25.21 -21.35 -32.63
N SER A 131 25.19 -22.68 -32.42
CA SER A 131 24.09 -23.53 -32.88
C SER A 131 22.77 -23.19 -32.18
N PHE A 132 21.87 -22.51 -32.90
CA PHE A 132 20.52 -22.19 -32.44
C PHE A 132 19.55 -23.38 -32.59
N ASN A 133 19.68 -24.41 -31.76
CA ASN A 133 18.72 -25.54 -31.68
C ASN A 133 18.29 -26.14 -33.05
N HIS A 134 19.26 -26.37 -33.94
CA HIS A 134 19.03 -26.96 -35.29
C HIS A 134 18.32 -26.04 -36.29
N ALA A 135 18.29 -24.73 -36.05
CA ALA A 135 17.84 -23.76 -37.06
C ALA A 135 18.74 -23.81 -38.31
N ASP A 136 18.11 -23.79 -39.49
CA ASP A 136 18.80 -23.63 -40.78
C ASP A 136 19.53 -22.28 -40.80
N GLU A 137 20.74 -22.26 -41.34
CA GLU A 137 21.57 -21.09 -41.58
C GLU A 137 20.81 -19.94 -42.26
N LYS A 138 19.89 -20.26 -43.18
CA LYS A 138 19.02 -19.25 -43.82
C LYS A 138 18.11 -18.54 -42.83
N ALA A 139 17.61 -19.24 -41.80
CA ALA A 139 16.77 -18.63 -40.77
C ALA A 139 17.59 -17.71 -39.87
N ILE A 140 18.81 -18.13 -39.51
CA ILE A 140 19.75 -17.36 -38.69
C ILE A 140 20.19 -16.09 -39.42
N ASN A 141 20.55 -16.18 -40.71
CA ASN A 141 20.91 -15.01 -41.51
C ASN A 141 19.73 -14.04 -41.69
N ARG A 142 18.50 -14.54 -41.89
CA ARG A 142 17.31 -13.66 -41.92
C ARG A 142 17.06 -12.97 -40.58
N PHE A 143 17.29 -13.66 -39.47
CA PHE A 143 17.18 -13.09 -38.13
C PHE A 143 18.18 -11.94 -37.95
N TRP A 144 19.45 -12.16 -38.26
CA TRP A 144 20.48 -11.11 -38.17
C TRP A 144 20.22 -9.94 -39.11
N ALA A 145 19.90 -10.21 -40.39
CA ALA A 145 19.58 -9.16 -41.35
C ALA A 145 18.37 -8.32 -40.91
N GLY A 146 17.33 -8.98 -40.39
CA GLY A 146 16.15 -8.31 -39.85
C GLY A 146 16.48 -7.41 -38.66
N LEU A 147 17.26 -7.91 -37.69
CA LEU A 147 17.69 -7.11 -36.54
C LEU A 147 18.60 -5.96 -36.93
N ILE A 148 19.56 -6.15 -37.84
CA ILE A 148 20.44 -5.08 -38.33
C ILE A 148 19.60 -3.99 -38.98
N HIS A 149 18.66 -4.35 -39.85
CA HIS A 149 17.78 -3.37 -40.49
C HIS A 149 16.89 -2.64 -39.49
N PHE A 150 16.30 -3.38 -38.53
CA PHE A 150 15.47 -2.82 -37.48
C PHE A 150 16.24 -1.85 -36.58
N PHE A 151 17.41 -2.25 -36.04
CA PHE A 151 18.24 -1.39 -35.21
C PHE A 151 18.81 -0.19 -35.99
N SER A 152 18.98 -0.29 -37.31
CA SER A 152 19.37 0.86 -38.15
C SER A 152 18.32 1.96 -38.20
N SER A 153 17.05 1.65 -37.93
CA SER A 153 15.99 2.67 -37.83
C SER A 153 16.04 3.48 -36.54
N LEU A 154 16.92 3.11 -35.61
CA LEU A 154 17.09 3.74 -34.31
C LEU A 154 18.42 4.50 -34.27
N ASP A 155 18.40 5.71 -33.73
CA ASP A 155 19.61 6.45 -33.39
C ASP A 155 19.84 6.37 -31.88
N LEU A 156 20.79 5.54 -31.44
CA LEU A 156 21.03 5.31 -30.01
C LEU A 156 22.00 6.32 -29.40
N ALA A 157 22.71 7.12 -30.21
CA ALA A 157 23.72 8.05 -29.72
C ALA A 157 23.23 9.51 -29.65
N SER A 158 22.40 9.96 -30.59
CA SER A 158 21.91 11.35 -30.56
C SER A 158 20.61 11.46 -29.76
N ASP A 159 19.62 10.62 -30.08
CA ASP A 159 18.28 10.71 -29.49
C ASP A 159 18.20 10.07 -28.10
N TYR A 160 19.00 9.04 -27.82
CA TYR A 160 18.86 8.20 -26.62
C TYR A 160 20.18 7.89 -25.88
N SER A 161 21.25 8.70 -26.04
CA SER A 161 22.54 8.44 -25.37
C SER A 161 22.42 8.30 -23.85
N ASP A 162 21.69 9.20 -23.21
CA ASP A 162 21.49 9.18 -21.74
C ASP A 162 20.49 8.10 -21.29
N ASP A 163 19.71 7.57 -22.23
CA ASP A 163 18.63 6.60 -22.03
C ASP A 163 19.10 5.15 -22.28
N PHE A 164 20.21 4.95 -23.00
CA PHE A 164 20.73 3.63 -23.36
C PHE A 164 21.00 2.70 -22.15
N PRO A 165 21.57 3.16 -21.01
CA PRO A 165 21.80 2.27 -19.87
C PRO A 165 20.50 1.69 -19.31
N GLN A 166 19.45 2.52 -19.22
CA GLN A 166 18.14 2.11 -18.76
C GLN A 166 17.45 1.23 -19.80
N LEU A 167 17.64 1.51 -21.09
CA LEU A 167 17.16 0.68 -22.19
C LEU A 167 17.78 -0.73 -22.19
N PHE A 168 19.10 -0.81 -22.01
CA PHE A 168 19.85 -2.06 -21.93
C PHE A 168 19.38 -2.90 -20.72
N SER A 169 19.24 -2.26 -19.55
CA SER A 169 18.70 -2.88 -18.34
C SER A 169 17.24 -3.31 -18.51
N GLY A 170 16.42 -2.51 -19.20
CA GLY A 170 15.03 -2.83 -19.53
C GLY A 170 14.92 -4.06 -20.43
N LEU A 171 15.78 -4.17 -21.44
CA LEU A 171 15.83 -5.35 -22.31
C LEU A 171 16.30 -6.60 -21.58
N LEU A 172 17.32 -6.51 -20.71
CA LEU A 172 17.71 -7.60 -19.82
C LEU A 172 16.52 -8.12 -19.00
N LYS A 173 15.72 -7.20 -18.44
CA LYS A 173 14.48 -7.56 -17.73
C LYS A 173 13.47 -8.24 -18.66
N ARG A 174 13.26 -7.74 -19.87
CA ARG A 174 12.33 -8.36 -20.85
C ARG A 174 12.74 -9.77 -21.24
N PHE A 175 14.04 -10.01 -21.43
CA PHE A 175 14.56 -11.36 -21.66
C PHE A 175 14.29 -12.26 -20.45
N ALA A 176 14.53 -11.77 -19.22
CA ALA A 176 14.21 -12.53 -18.02
C ALA A 176 12.70 -12.86 -17.90
N ASP A 177 11.82 -11.88 -18.17
CA ASP A 177 10.36 -12.06 -18.19
C ASP A 177 9.94 -13.14 -19.21
N ALA A 178 10.55 -13.12 -20.40
CA ALA A 178 10.21 -14.01 -21.51
C ALA A 178 10.76 -15.44 -21.34
N GLU A 179 11.95 -15.57 -20.76
CA GLU A 179 12.56 -16.86 -20.43
C GLU A 179 11.86 -17.54 -19.24
N GLY A 180 11.29 -16.75 -18.34
CA GLY A 180 10.38 -17.19 -17.27
C GLY A 180 10.95 -18.32 -16.41
N LYS A 181 10.08 -19.28 -16.03
CA LYS A 181 10.47 -20.39 -15.13
C LYS A 181 11.38 -21.44 -15.75
N LYS A 182 11.49 -21.48 -17.08
CA LYS A 182 12.23 -22.52 -17.81
C LYS A 182 13.68 -22.13 -18.11
N GLY A 183 14.01 -20.83 -18.10
CA GLY A 183 15.27 -20.32 -18.63
C GLY A 183 16.51 -20.40 -17.73
N GLY A 184 16.40 -20.85 -16.47
CA GLY A 184 17.56 -20.89 -15.56
C GLY A 184 18.19 -19.52 -15.29
N VAL A 185 17.49 -18.42 -15.59
CA VAL A 185 18.00 -17.05 -15.45
C VAL A 185 17.92 -16.60 -13.99
N PHE A 186 19.08 -16.28 -13.41
CA PHE A 186 19.21 -15.69 -12.09
C PHE A 186 19.19 -14.15 -12.20
N TYR A 187 18.06 -13.57 -12.61
CA TYR A 187 17.87 -12.11 -12.56
C TYR A 187 17.42 -11.69 -11.16
N THR A 188 18.15 -10.75 -10.55
CA THR A 188 17.78 -10.18 -9.25
C THR A 188 16.88 -8.96 -9.44
N PRO A 189 15.65 -8.96 -8.89
CA PRO A 189 14.75 -7.81 -8.99
C PRO A 189 15.36 -6.52 -8.46
N LYS A 190 15.11 -5.41 -9.16
CA LYS A 190 15.67 -4.09 -8.82
C LYS A 190 15.28 -3.64 -7.42
N GLU A 191 14.07 -3.99 -6.98
CA GLU A 191 13.53 -3.64 -5.68
C GLU A 191 14.30 -4.35 -4.56
N VAL A 192 14.66 -5.63 -4.76
CA VAL A 192 15.46 -6.42 -3.81
C VAL A 192 16.88 -5.91 -3.76
N VAL A 193 17.51 -5.69 -4.92
CA VAL A 193 18.86 -5.10 -4.99
C VAL A 193 18.89 -3.73 -4.32
N SER A 194 17.86 -2.90 -4.56
CA SER A 194 17.71 -1.60 -3.89
C SER A 194 17.74 -1.77 -2.39
N LEU A 195 16.90 -2.66 -1.85
CA LEU A 195 16.85 -2.94 -0.43
C LEU A 195 18.21 -3.38 0.11
N MET A 196 18.90 -4.31 -0.57
CA MET A 196 20.24 -4.76 -0.17
C MET A 196 21.23 -3.59 -0.09
N VAL A 197 21.27 -2.73 -1.10
CA VAL A 197 22.16 -1.56 -1.14
C VAL A 197 21.84 -0.55 -0.04
N HIS A 198 20.56 -0.28 0.23
CA HIS A 198 20.14 0.63 1.31
C HIS A 198 20.45 0.09 2.71
N LEU A 199 20.48 -1.24 2.88
CA LEU A 199 20.86 -1.87 4.15
C LEU A 199 22.37 -1.81 4.38
N ILE A 200 23.18 -2.04 3.33
CA ILE A 200 24.64 -2.07 3.48
C ILE A 200 25.31 -0.70 3.33
N LYS A 201 24.65 0.29 2.71
CA LYS A 201 25.10 1.68 2.58
C LYS A 201 26.56 1.81 2.12
N PRO A 202 26.87 1.49 0.85
CA PRO A 202 28.21 1.72 0.30
C PRO A 202 28.50 3.22 0.26
N ASN A 203 29.72 3.62 0.61
CA ASN A 203 30.19 5.00 0.60
C ASN A 203 31.39 5.17 -0.34
N ALA A 204 31.72 6.42 -0.68
CA ALA A 204 32.84 6.75 -1.55
C ALA A 204 34.13 6.01 -1.16
N LYS A 205 34.86 5.51 -2.17
CA LYS A 205 36.13 4.77 -2.05
C LYS A 205 36.04 3.39 -1.39
N MET A 206 34.85 2.94 -1.01
CA MET A 206 34.67 1.56 -0.55
C MET A 206 34.80 0.58 -1.71
N SER A 207 35.34 -0.60 -1.40
CA SER A 207 35.33 -1.72 -2.33
C SER A 207 34.04 -2.54 -2.17
N VAL A 208 33.34 -2.78 -3.28
CA VAL A 208 32.09 -3.54 -3.34
C VAL A 208 32.30 -4.78 -4.22
N TYR A 209 31.98 -5.95 -3.67
CA TYR A 209 32.16 -7.22 -4.35
C TYR A 209 30.83 -7.99 -4.48
N ASP A 210 30.58 -8.53 -5.68
CA ASP A 210 29.51 -9.50 -5.92
C ASP A 210 30.11 -10.83 -6.45
N PRO A 211 30.15 -11.89 -5.62
CA PRO A 211 30.73 -13.17 -5.99
C PRO A 211 29.87 -14.00 -6.97
N THR A 212 28.66 -13.56 -7.30
CA THR A 212 27.79 -14.19 -8.31
C THR A 212 27.06 -13.10 -9.07
N CYS A 213 27.83 -12.23 -9.75
CA CYS A 213 27.35 -10.93 -10.18
C CYS A 213 26.28 -10.97 -11.28
N GLY A 214 26.08 -12.11 -11.96
CA GLY A 214 25.11 -12.23 -13.04
C GLY A 214 25.33 -11.13 -14.07
N PHE A 215 24.30 -10.34 -14.36
CA PHE A 215 24.35 -9.20 -15.29
C PHE A 215 24.83 -7.86 -14.68
N GLY A 216 25.37 -7.87 -13.46
CA GLY A 216 25.99 -6.70 -12.82
C GLY A 216 25.01 -5.67 -12.23
N GLY A 217 23.70 -5.94 -12.24
CA GLY A 217 22.67 -5.01 -11.77
C GLY A 217 22.89 -4.56 -10.32
N ALA A 218 23.45 -5.44 -9.49
CA ALA A 218 23.71 -5.16 -8.09
C ALA A 218 24.90 -4.20 -7.87
N LEU A 219 25.95 -4.32 -8.68
CA LEU A 219 27.08 -3.38 -8.70
C LEU A 219 26.67 -2.02 -9.27
N ILE A 220 25.87 -2.00 -10.34
CA ILE A 220 25.33 -0.76 -10.94
C ILE A 220 24.51 0.00 -9.91
N GLN A 221 23.63 -0.69 -9.18
CA GLN A 221 22.77 -0.06 -8.20
C GLN A 221 23.53 0.45 -6.96
N ALA A 222 24.63 -0.19 -6.58
CA ALA A 222 25.53 0.33 -5.55
C ALA A 222 26.15 1.68 -5.97
N ASP A 223 26.61 1.81 -7.22
CA ASP A 223 27.12 3.07 -7.76
C ASP A 223 26.02 4.14 -7.89
N GLU A 224 24.82 3.77 -8.39
CA GLU A 224 23.68 4.69 -8.45
C GLU A 224 23.28 5.23 -7.07
N TYR A 225 23.33 4.39 -6.03
CA TYR A 225 23.05 4.79 -4.66
C TYR A 225 24.04 5.84 -4.17
N LEU A 226 25.33 5.67 -4.45
CA LEU A 226 26.35 6.64 -4.09
C LEU A 226 26.13 7.98 -4.83
N ARG A 227 25.87 7.94 -6.14
CA ARG A 227 25.60 9.13 -6.96
C ARG A 227 24.39 9.93 -6.49
N LYS A 228 23.37 9.28 -5.92
CA LYS A 228 22.17 9.94 -5.39
C LYS A 228 22.37 10.54 -4.00
N ASN A 229 23.19 9.92 -3.16
CA ASN A 229 23.37 10.29 -1.76
C ASN A 229 24.63 11.15 -1.50
N SER A 230 25.43 11.42 -2.53
CA SER A 230 26.65 12.23 -2.43
C SER A 230 26.82 13.05 -3.70
N THR A 231 27.50 14.20 -3.63
CA THR A 231 27.95 14.98 -4.79
C THR A 231 29.35 14.52 -5.19
N PRO A 232 29.50 13.53 -6.08
CA PRO A 232 30.77 12.84 -6.24
C PRO A 232 31.72 13.70 -7.06
N ARG A 233 32.96 13.86 -6.62
CA ARG A 233 34.08 14.17 -7.51
C ARG A 233 34.55 12.85 -8.15
N LEU A 234 35.29 12.92 -9.26
CA LEU A 234 35.84 11.74 -9.94
C LEU A 234 36.67 10.82 -9.02
N ALA A 235 37.19 11.33 -7.90
CA ALA A 235 37.96 10.57 -6.91
C ALA A 235 37.09 9.81 -5.87
N ASP A 236 35.76 9.92 -5.97
CA ASP A 236 34.83 9.41 -4.96
C ASP A 236 34.10 8.13 -5.39
N HIS A 237 34.45 7.52 -6.53
CA HIS A 237 33.81 6.28 -7.02
C HIS A 237 34.04 5.08 -6.09
N LEU A 238 33.14 4.09 -6.22
CA LEU A 238 33.29 2.77 -5.60
C LEU A 238 34.33 1.95 -6.38
N LEU A 239 35.05 1.06 -5.69
CA LEU A 239 35.87 0.04 -6.35
C LEU A 239 34.97 -1.19 -6.55
N LEU A 240 34.55 -1.45 -7.79
CA LEU A 240 33.58 -2.50 -8.11
C LEU A 240 34.27 -3.80 -8.56
N PHE A 241 33.89 -4.91 -7.95
CA PHE A 241 34.42 -6.23 -8.21
C PHE A 241 33.27 -7.23 -8.40
N GLY A 242 33.38 -8.11 -9.38
CA GLY A 242 32.39 -9.15 -9.63
C GLY A 242 33.01 -10.45 -10.10
N GLN A 243 32.36 -11.56 -9.80
CA GLN A 243 32.69 -12.87 -10.35
C GLN A 243 31.43 -13.56 -10.88
N GLU A 244 31.53 -14.17 -12.05
CA GLU A 244 30.43 -14.90 -12.69
C GLU A 244 30.95 -16.22 -13.27
N LEU A 245 30.15 -17.28 -13.20
CA LEU A 245 30.53 -18.61 -13.69
C LEU A 245 30.54 -18.67 -15.23
N SER A 246 29.53 -18.07 -15.86
CA SER A 246 29.34 -18.11 -17.30
C SER A 246 30.10 -17.00 -18.02
N TYR A 247 30.94 -17.37 -19.01
CA TYR A 247 31.67 -16.41 -19.84
C TYR A 247 30.75 -15.44 -20.59
N SER A 248 29.65 -15.94 -21.16
CA SER A 248 28.71 -15.09 -21.90
C SER A 248 27.96 -14.13 -20.98
N THR A 249 27.60 -14.58 -19.78
CA THR A 249 26.94 -13.75 -18.76
C THR A 249 27.92 -12.70 -18.21
N ALA A 250 29.18 -13.06 -17.96
CA ALA A 250 30.23 -12.12 -17.56
C ALA A 250 30.49 -11.05 -18.63
N ALA A 251 30.45 -11.42 -19.91
CA ALA A 251 30.53 -10.49 -21.03
C ALA A 251 29.36 -9.49 -21.03
N VAL A 252 28.12 -9.98 -20.92
CA VAL A 252 26.92 -9.12 -20.83
C VAL A 252 26.95 -8.23 -19.57
N CYS A 253 27.47 -8.74 -18.44
CA CYS A 253 27.71 -7.97 -17.23
C CYS A 253 28.65 -6.79 -17.48
N ARG A 254 29.79 -7.04 -18.13
CA ARG A 254 30.75 -6.00 -18.51
C ARG A 254 30.11 -4.98 -19.47
N MET A 255 29.38 -5.41 -20.50
CA MET A 255 28.64 -4.52 -21.39
C MET A 255 27.66 -3.62 -20.61
N ASN A 256 26.92 -4.18 -19.67
CA ASN A 256 25.96 -3.44 -18.85
C ASN A 256 26.65 -2.41 -17.94
N LEU A 257 27.77 -2.78 -17.32
CA LEU A 257 28.60 -1.87 -16.51
C LEU A 257 29.17 -0.74 -17.37
N ILE A 258 29.71 -1.05 -18.55
CA ILE A 258 30.24 -0.06 -19.49
C ILE A 258 29.14 0.89 -19.95
N ALA A 259 27.96 0.38 -20.30
CA ALA A 259 26.81 1.21 -20.67
C ALA A 259 26.49 2.23 -19.57
N ASN A 260 26.64 1.84 -18.30
CA ASN A 260 26.47 2.73 -17.14
C ASN A 260 27.69 3.61 -16.80
N GLY A 261 28.73 3.62 -17.65
CA GLY A 261 29.95 4.40 -17.45
C GLY A 261 30.94 3.80 -16.43
N LEU A 262 30.77 2.53 -16.06
CA LEU A 262 31.56 1.83 -15.04
C LEU A 262 32.67 0.97 -15.66
N PHE A 263 33.45 1.56 -16.57
CA PHE A 263 34.55 0.90 -17.31
C PHE A 263 35.69 0.40 -16.42
N TYR A 264 35.78 0.90 -15.18
CA TYR A 264 36.80 0.53 -14.20
C TYR A 264 36.39 -0.69 -13.34
N ALA A 265 35.16 -1.19 -13.47
CA ALA A 265 34.70 -2.35 -12.74
C ALA A 265 35.47 -3.61 -13.17
N ARG A 266 35.99 -4.36 -12.20
CA ARG A 266 36.71 -5.62 -12.46
C ARG A 266 35.73 -6.77 -12.37
N ILE A 267 35.57 -7.51 -13.47
CA ILE A 267 34.69 -8.69 -13.53
C ILE A 267 35.53 -9.87 -13.98
N GLU A 268 35.53 -10.93 -13.19
CA GLU A 268 36.28 -12.15 -13.45
C GLU A 268 35.32 -13.32 -13.78
N CYS A 269 35.78 -14.26 -14.60
CA CYS A 269 34.98 -15.43 -14.97
C CYS A 269 35.52 -16.71 -14.33
N GLY A 270 34.65 -17.46 -13.64
CA GLY A 270 34.97 -18.78 -13.08
C GLY A 270 34.14 -19.13 -11.84
N ASP A 271 34.25 -20.37 -11.39
CA ASP A 271 33.54 -20.85 -10.20
C ASP A 271 34.07 -20.18 -8.93
N THR A 272 33.19 -19.47 -8.22
CA THR A 272 33.49 -18.72 -7.00
C THR A 272 33.96 -19.59 -5.84
N LEU A 273 33.39 -20.79 -5.70
CA LEU A 273 33.67 -21.64 -4.55
C LEU A 273 34.91 -22.51 -4.78
N ILE A 274 35.10 -23.01 -6.01
CA ILE A 274 36.22 -23.88 -6.40
C ILE A 274 37.47 -23.06 -6.77
N SER A 275 37.31 -22.04 -7.60
CA SER A 275 38.39 -21.22 -8.15
C SER A 275 38.09 -19.73 -7.97
N PRO A 276 38.03 -19.23 -6.72
CA PRO A 276 37.85 -17.80 -6.46
C PRO A 276 38.93 -16.99 -7.18
N LYS A 277 38.53 -15.89 -7.85
CA LYS A 277 39.45 -15.10 -8.70
C LYS A 277 40.10 -13.93 -7.97
N TYR A 278 39.46 -13.43 -6.92
CA TYR A 278 40.00 -12.39 -6.06
C TYR A 278 40.79 -13.00 -4.91
N VAL A 279 42.02 -13.40 -5.21
CA VAL A 279 42.93 -14.05 -4.26
C VAL A 279 44.24 -13.28 -4.19
N ARG A 280 44.72 -13.02 -2.97
CA ARG A 280 46.02 -12.44 -2.68
C ARG A 280 46.73 -13.29 -1.64
N GLU A 281 47.97 -13.70 -1.91
CA GLU A 281 48.80 -14.50 -0.99
C GLU A 281 48.07 -15.77 -0.48
N ASN A 282 47.42 -16.51 -1.38
CA ASN A 282 46.60 -17.71 -1.08
C ASN A 282 45.43 -17.47 -0.10
N ARG A 283 44.93 -16.24 0.01
CA ARG A 283 43.71 -15.91 0.75
C ARG A 283 42.77 -15.08 -0.10
N LEU A 284 41.47 -15.18 0.16
CA LEU A 284 40.51 -14.31 -0.50
C LEU A 284 40.82 -12.84 -0.20
N GLU A 285 40.77 -12.01 -1.24
CA GLU A 285 40.76 -10.56 -1.10
C GLU A 285 39.57 -10.12 -0.22
N ARG A 286 39.74 -9.00 0.50
CA ARG A 286 38.80 -8.54 1.51
C ARG A 286 38.16 -7.23 1.08
N PHE A 287 36.84 -7.15 1.19
CA PHE A 287 36.04 -6.03 0.70
C PHE A 287 35.23 -5.37 1.82
N ASP A 288 34.97 -4.07 1.70
CA ASP A 288 34.09 -3.31 2.62
C ASP A 288 32.63 -3.74 2.53
N ARG A 289 32.17 -4.07 1.32
CA ARG A 289 30.79 -4.44 1.05
C ARG A 289 30.75 -5.66 0.16
N VAL A 290 29.91 -6.62 0.53
CA VAL A 290 29.64 -7.79 -0.31
C VAL A 290 28.14 -7.93 -0.48
N LEU A 291 27.67 -8.05 -1.70
CA LEU A 291 26.24 -8.21 -2.00
C LEU A 291 26.08 -9.30 -3.03
N CYS A 292 25.18 -10.24 -2.78
CA CYS A 292 25.15 -11.48 -3.54
C CYS A 292 23.74 -12.07 -3.62
N HIS A 293 23.38 -12.55 -4.82
CA HIS A 293 22.25 -13.44 -5.05
C HIS A 293 22.76 -14.75 -5.67
N PRO A 294 23.21 -15.69 -4.84
CA PRO A 294 23.76 -16.95 -5.32
C PRO A 294 22.65 -17.86 -5.87
N PRO A 295 22.99 -18.83 -6.75
CA PRO A 295 22.05 -19.82 -7.23
C PRO A 295 21.49 -20.66 -6.08
N PHE A 296 20.16 -20.69 -5.95
CA PHE A 296 19.51 -21.38 -4.83
C PHE A 296 19.65 -22.90 -4.89
N SER A 297 20.06 -23.49 -3.77
CA SER A 297 20.14 -24.94 -3.56
C SER A 297 20.93 -25.66 -4.66
N LEU A 298 22.00 -25.01 -5.14
CA LEU A 298 22.96 -25.61 -6.06
C LEU A 298 23.56 -26.87 -5.42
N LYS A 299 23.55 -27.99 -6.14
CA LYS A 299 24.18 -29.23 -5.69
C LYS A 299 25.69 -29.14 -5.90
N LEU A 300 26.45 -29.51 -4.89
CA LEU A 300 27.90 -29.59 -4.98
C LEU A 300 28.27 -30.91 -5.66
N THR A 301 28.74 -30.83 -6.90
CA THR A 301 29.07 -32.00 -7.75
C THR A 301 30.35 -32.70 -7.31
N ASN A 302 31.38 -31.93 -6.91
CA ASN A 302 32.68 -32.45 -6.47
C ASN A 302 33.06 -31.97 -5.06
N PRO A 303 32.33 -32.38 -4.00
CA PRO A 303 32.54 -31.91 -2.62
C PRO A 303 33.96 -32.12 -2.09
N GLU A 304 34.72 -33.05 -2.66
CA GLU A 304 36.12 -33.30 -2.28
C GLU A 304 37.05 -32.15 -2.60
N GLU A 305 36.80 -31.40 -3.68
CA GLU A 305 37.58 -30.21 -4.04
C GLU A 305 37.44 -29.10 -3.00
N TYR A 306 36.32 -29.09 -2.26
CA TYR A 306 36.02 -28.10 -1.23
C TYR A 306 36.72 -28.44 0.10
N TYR A 307 37.04 -29.71 0.38
CA TYR A 307 37.64 -30.15 1.65
C TYR A 307 39.08 -29.64 1.85
N PHE A 308 39.78 -29.30 0.77
CA PHE A 308 41.14 -28.77 0.88
C PHE A 308 41.17 -27.31 1.35
N ASP A 309 40.03 -26.61 1.37
CA ASP A 309 39.82 -25.21 1.74
C ASP A 309 41.07 -24.33 1.61
N ASN A 310 41.65 -24.32 0.40
CA ASN A 310 42.97 -23.70 0.15
C ASN A 310 42.99 -22.18 0.43
N PHE A 311 41.81 -21.56 0.54
CA PHE A 311 41.62 -20.12 0.65
C PHE A 311 40.97 -19.67 1.98
N GLY A 312 40.63 -20.60 2.87
CA GLY A 312 40.00 -20.33 4.18
C GLY A 312 38.52 -19.91 4.09
N GLN A 313 37.81 -20.38 3.07
CA GLN A 313 36.38 -20.10 2.81
C GLN A 313 35.45 -20.80 3.80
N PHE A 314 35.80 -22.01 4.26
CA PHE A 314 34.88 -22.91 4.99
C PHE A 314 35.24 -23.05 6.47
N SER A 315 35.59 -21.91 7.09
CA SER A 315 36.04 -21.86 8.49
C SER A 315 34.99 -22.33 9.51
N PHE A 316 33.70 -22.38 9.15
CA PHE A 316 32.59 -22.76 10.05
C PHE A 316 32.09 -24.19 9.80
N GLY A 317 32.70 -24.89 8.84
CA GLY A 317 32.36 -26.27 8.48
C GLY A 317 31.89 -26.43 7.04
N PHE A 318 31.82 -27.68 6.61
CA PHE A 318 31.52 -28.02 5.22
C PHE A 318 30.01 -28.15 4.96
N PRO A 319 29.47 -27.47 3.93
CA PRO A 319 28.08 -27.58 3.54
C PRO A 319 27.74 -28.98 2.99
N PRO A 320 26.47 -29.41 3.02
CA PRO A 320 26.07 -30.71 2.50
C PRO A 320 26.14 -30.76 0.97
N LYS A 321 26.37 -31.94 0.39
CA LYS A 321 26.39 -32.15 -1.07
C LYS A 321 25.12 -31.68 -1.78
N SER A 322 23.99 -31.71 -1.07
CA SER A 322 22.67 -31.34 -1.58
C SER A 322 22.44 -29.83 -1.68
N SER A 323 23.27 -28.98 -1.05
CA SER A 323 23.10 -27.53 -1.12
C SER A 323 24.38 -26.74 -0.85
N ALA A 324 24.68 -25.80 -1.75
CA ALA A 324 25.74 -24.81 -1.63
C ALA A 324 25.32 -23.52 -0.90
N ASP A 325 24.07 -23.41 -0.40
CA ASP A 325 23.53 -22.15 0.13
C ASP A 325 24.45 -21.54 1.21
N LEU A 326 24.83 -22.32 2.23
CA LEU A 326 25.76 -21.86 3.28
C LEU A 326 27.22 -21.82 2.80
N ALA A 327 27.57 -22.46 1.68
CA ALA A 327 28.90 -22.32 1.07
C ALA A 327 29.13 -20.88 0.62
N PHE A 328 28.14 -20.30 -0.08
CA PHE A 328 28.19 -18.91 -0.52
C PHE A 328 28.14 -17.93 0.65
N LEU A 329 27.33 -18.20 1.69
CA LEU A 329 27.34 -17.35 2.89
C LEU A 329 28.70 -17.33 3.57
N GLN A 330 29.36 -18.48 3.68
CA GLN A 330 30.71 -18.57 4.25
C GLN A 330 31.75 -17.87 3.36
N HIS A 331 31.66 -18.02 2.03
CA HIS A 331 32.49 -17.25 1.09
C HIS A 331 32.31 -15.74 1.28
N VAL A 332 31.07 -15.26 1.42
CA VAL A 332 30.78 -13.85 1.70
C VAL A 332 31.43 -13.40 3.01
N ILE A 333 31.27 -14.18 4.09
CA ILE A 333 31.91 -13.89 5.38
C ILE A 333 33.43 -13.84 5.23
N ALA A 334 34.03 -14.79 4.50
CA ALA A 334 35.47 -14.81 4.28
C ALA A 334 35.91 -13.58 3.48
N SER A 335 35.19 -13.18 2.43
CA SER A 335 35.52 -12.04 1.56
C SER A 335 35.28 -10.66 2.20
N LEU A 336 34.68 -10.56 3.39
CA LEU A 336 34.51 -9.28 4.10
C LEU A 336 35.75 -8.89 4.90
N ASN A 337 36.14 -7.61 4.89
CA ASN A 337 37.14 -7.06 5.82
C ASN A 337 36.57 -6.90 7.24
N ASP A 338 37.39 -6.52 8.22
CA ASP A 338 36.98 -6.48 9.63
C ASP A 338 35.85 -5.48 9.93
N THR A 339 35.67 -4.47 9.08
CA THR A 339 34.56 -3.50 9.13
C THR A 339 33.45 -3.78 8.11
N GLY A 340 33.53 -4.95 7.47
CA GLY A 340 32.72 -5.28 6.32
C GLY A 340 31.27 -5.60 6.66
N LEU A 341 30.38 -5.22 5.74
CA LEU A 341 28.95 -5.50 5.79
C LEU A 341 28.51 -6.23 4.52
N GLY A 342 27.84 -7.36 4.69
CA GLY A 342 27.38 -8.22 3.61
C GLY A 342 25.86 -8.36 3.56
N ALA A 343 25.27 -8.43 2.36
CA ALA A 343 23.87 -8.79 2.15
C ALA A 343 23.76 -9.96 1.18
N VAL A 344 23.16 -11.07 1.63
CA VAL A 344 23.06 -12.30 0.83
C VAL A 344 21.60 -12.72 0.70
N VAL A 345 21.13 -12.91 -0.52
CA VAL A 345 19.83 -13.53 -0.79
C VAL A 345 19.95 -15.03 -0.57
N MET A 346 19.05 -15.62 0.22
CA MET A 346 19.05 -17.07 0.49
C MET A 346 17.64 -17.65 0.48
N PRO A 347 17.47 -18.94 0.16
CA PRO A 347 16.22 -19.63 0.42
C PRO A 347 16.03 -19.80 1.93
N LEU A 348 14.80 -19.65 2.42
CA LEU A 348 14.49 -19.81 3.85
C LEU A 348 14.93 -21.18 4.40
N GLY A 349 14.96 -22.22 3.56
CA GLY A 349 15.44 -23.56 3.94
C GLY A 349 16.84 -23.56 4.56
N ALA A 350 17.77 -22.76 4.05
CA ALA A 350 19.13 -22.68 4.58
C ALA A 350 19.19 -22.22 6.04
N LEU A 351 18.14 -21.52 6.50
CA LEU A 351 18.03 -20.96 7.85
C LEU A 351 17.52 -21.93 8.91
N PHE A 352 16.99 -23.10 8.52
CA PHE A 352 16.41 -24.05 9.49
C PHE A 352 16.69 -25.53 9.22
N ARG A 353 17.32 -25.90 8.09
CA ARG A 353 17.79 -27.28 7.83
C ARG A 353 18.78 -27.74 8.92
N GLY A 354 18.73 -29.03 9.28
CA GLY A 354 19.54 -29.62 10.36
C GLY A 354 20.96 -30.06 9.93
N ASN A 355 21.57 -30.94 10.71
CA ASN A 355 22.87 -31.59 10.43
C ASN A 355 24.01 -30.57 10.22
N SER A 356 24.86 -30.77 9.21
CA SER A 356 25.99 -29.88 8.88
C SER A 356 25.59 -28.40 8.74
N GLU A 357 24.42 -28.09 8.17
CA GLU A 357 23.95 -26.71 8.05
C GLU A 357 23.61 -26.09 9.40
N GLN A 358 23.09 -26.87 10.35
CA GLN A 358 22.88 -26.42 11.72
C GLN A 358 24.20 -26.09 12.41
N ALA A 359 25.19 -26.98 12.31
CA ALA A 359 26.51 -26.76 12.91
C ALA A 359 27.17 -25.47 12.39
N ILE A 360 27.12 -25.24 11.07
CA ILE A 360 27.62 -24.01 10.45
C ILE A 360 26.89 -22.78 11.01
N ARG A 361 25.55 -22.80 11.09
CA ARG A 361 24.78 -21.67 11.63
C ARG A 361 25.11 -21.40 13.10
N GLU A 362 25.28 -22.44 13.90
CA GLU A 362 25.66 -22.28 15.32
C GLU A 362 27.01 -21.56 15.45
N GLU A 363 28.02 -21.93 14.66
CA GLU A 363 29.33 -21.26 14.69
C GLU A 363 29.27 -19.81 14.20
N ILE A 364 28.56 -19.54 13.10
CA ILE A 364 28.38 -18.16 12.59
C ILE A 364 27.68 -17.28 13.65
N LEU A 365 26.69 -17.83 14.37
CA LEU A 365 26.03 -17.13 15.46
C LEU A 365 26.94 -16.93 16.68
N ARG A 366 27.75 -17.93 17.06
CA ARG A 366 28.74 -17.80 18.15
C ARG A 366 29.77 -16.71 17.86
N CYS A 367 30.14 -16.52 16.60
CA CYS A 367 30.99 -15.42 16.16
C CYS A 367 30.26 -14.06 16.04
N ASP A 368 28.96 -13.99 16.38
CA ASP A 368 28.12 -12.79 16.35
C ASP A 368 28.10 -12.08 14.98
N LEU A 369 28.13 -12.84 13.88
CA LEU A 369 28.28 -12.29 12.53
C LEU A 369 26.96 -11.93 11.85
N VAL A 370 25.86 -12.63 12.15
CA VAL A 370 24.53 -12.34 11.56
C VAL A 370 23.92 -11.13 12.25
N GLU A 371 23.73 -10.01 11.56
CA GLU A 371 23.09 -8.82 12.11
C GLU A 371 21.57 -8.83 11.94
N SER A 372 21.09 -9.28 10.77
CA SER A 372 19.66 -9.30 10.49
C SER A 372 19.26 -10.44 9.55
N VAL A 373 18.04 -10.94 9.72
CA VAL A 373 17.37 -11.89 8.83
C VAL A 373 16.02 -11.31 8.43
N ILE A 374 15.84 -11.05 7.13
CA ILE A 374 14.67 -10.38 6.57
C ILE A 374 13.94 -11.35 5.65
N ALA A 375 12.74 -11.80 6.01
CA ALA A 375 11.90 -12.60 5.10
C ALA A 375 11.35 -11.72 3.98
N LEU A 376 11.56 -12.14 2.73
CA LEU A 376 11.08 -11.43 1.55
C LEU A 376 9.68 -11.91 1.13
N PRO A 377 8.95 -11.11 0.34
CA PRO A 377 7.71 -11.55 -0.29
C PRO A 377 7.85 -12.87 -1.06
N PRO A 378 6.85 -13.77 -1.00
CA PRO A 378 6.86 -14.99 -1.80
C PRO A 378 6.79 -14.63 -3.29
N GLY A 379 7.41 -15.43 -4.17
CA GLY A 379 7.32 -15.24 -5.62
C GLY A 379 7.96 -13.95 -6.14
N ILE A 380 8.88 -13.33 -5.37
CA ILE A 380 9.62 -12.13 -5.79
C ILE A 380 10.70 -12.45 -6.84
N PHE A 381 11.19 -13.68 -6.91
CA PHE A 381 12.19 -14.12 -7.89
C PHE A 381 11.54 -14.93 -9.01
N TYR A 382 12.10 -14.82 -10.22
CA TYR A 382 11.67 -15.65 -11.36
C TYR A 382 11.85 -17.14 -11.08
N GLY A 383 11.02 -17.96 -11.73
CA GLY A 383 11.22 -19.41 -11.71
C GLY A 383 10.86 -20.13 -10.44
N THR A 384 10.60 -19.42 -9.33
CA THR A 384 10.46 -20.07 -8.03
C THR A 384 9.37 -19.45 -7.16
N SER A 385 8.59 -20.31 -6.51
CA SER A 385 7.72 -19.94 -5.39
C SER A 385 8.39 -20.19 -4.04
N ILE A 386 9.68 -20.54 -4.03
CA ILE A 386 10.46 -20.71 -2.80
C ILE A 386 10.43 -19.38 -2.04
N SER A 387 10.09 -19.46 -0.76
CA SER A 387 10.19 -18.32 0.13
C SER A 387 11.67 -18.00 0.40
N THR A 388 12.04 -16.75 0.22
CA THR A 388 13.43 -16.27 0.27
C THR A 388 13.61 -15.26 1.40
N CYS A 389 14.85 -14.97 1.73
CA CYS A 389 15.23 -14.02 2.75
C CYS A 389 16.53 -13.29 2.38
N LEU A 390 16.76 -12.16 3.03
CA LEU A 390 18.08 -11.51 3.08
C LEU A 390 18.73 -11.84 4.42
N VAL A 391 19.99 -12.27 4.38
CA VAL A 391 20.85 -12.39 5.55
C VAL A 391 21.86 -11.26 5.50
N ILE A 392 21.86 -10.43 6.54
CA ILE A 392 22.83 -9.34 6.70
C ILE A 392 23.94 -9.82 7.64
N VAL A 393 25.18 -9.76 7.16
CA VAL A 393 26.39 -10.16 7.90
C VAL A 393 27.20 -8.93 8.22
N ASN A 394 27.55 -8.70 9.48
CA ASN A 394 28.35 -7.55 9.91
C ASN A 394 29.51 -7.99 10.80
N LYS A 395 30.74 -7.68 10.39
CA LYS A 395 31.95 -7.98 11.17
C LYS A 395 32.27 -6.94 12.25
N SER A 396 31.65 -5.75 12.17
CA SER A 396 31.82 -4.65 13.11
C SER A 396 30.47 -4.11 13.60
N LYS A 397 29.68 -4.99 14.25
CA LYS A 397 28.41 -4.60 14.88
C LYS A 397 28.59 -3.49 15.90
N HIS A 398 27.64 -2.54 15.90
CA HIS A 398 27.54 -1.51 16.94
C HIS A 398 27.41 -2.15 18.33
N PRO A 399 28.02 -1.60 19.40
CA PRO A 399 27.97 -2.17 20.75
C PRO A 399 26.57 -2.58 21.22
N ASP A 400 25.54 -1.76 20.95
CA ASP A 400 24.15 -2.03 21.35
C ASP A 400 23.49 -3.22 20.62
N ARG A 401 24.06 -3.61 19.48
CA ARG A 401 23.59 -4.69 18.60
C ARG A 401 24.34 -6.01 18.83
N LYS A 402 25.44 -6.00 19.59
CA LYS A 402 26.24 -7.20 19.88
C LYS A 402 25.44 -8.26 20.62
N GLY A 403 25.68 -9.52 20.26
CA GLY A 403 24.98 -10.68 20.81
C GLY A 403 23.49 -10.72 20.49
N LYS A 404 23.04 -9.99 19.46
CA LYS A 404 21.64 -9.91 19.03
C LYS A 404 21.52 -10.01 17.52
N VAL A 405 20.37 -10.51 17.07
CA VAL A 405 19.97 -10.59 15.67
C VAL A 405 18.60 -9.95 15.51
N LEU A 406 18.46 -9.08 14.51
CA LEU A 406 17.16 -8.52 14.13
C LEU A 406 16.45 -9.47 13.15
N PHE A 407 15.21 -9.83 13.44
CA PHE A 407 14.33 -10.51 12.51
C PHE A 407 13.33 -9.50 11.95
N VAL A 408 13.06 -9.56 10.65
CA VAL A 408 12.05 -8.72 9.99
C VAL A 408 11.21 -9.58 9.05
N ASP A 409 9.88 -9.47 9.13
CA ASP A 409 8.96 -10.15 8.22
C ASP A 409 8.37 -9.17 7.21
N ALA A 410 9.00 -9.07 6.03
CA ALA A 410 8.51 -8.29 4.89
C ALA A 410 7.66 -9.14 3.92
N SER A 411 7.21 -10.34 4.32
CA SER A 411 6.52 -11.27 3.40
C SER A 411 5.18 -10.75 2.87
N GLN A 412 4.57 -9.76 3.53
CA GLN A 412 3.32 -9.12 3.12
C GLN A 412 3.53 -7.74 2.47
N GLU A 413 4.77 -7.31 2.27
CA GLU A 413 5.11 -5.99 1.74
C GLU A 413 5.28 -6.03 0.21
N PHE A 414 4.23 -6.42 -0.53
CA PHE A 414 4.34 -6.57 -1.98
C PHE A 414 3.06 -6.22 -2.74
N GLU A 415 3.24 -5.89 -4.01
CA GLU A 415 2.18 -5.86 -5.02
C GLU A 415 2.28 -7.11 -5.91
N ALA A 416 1.14 -7.72 -6.19
CA ALA A 416 1.09 -8.90 -7.06
C ALA A 416 1.31 -8.48 -8.52
N GLY A 417 2.38 -9.00 -9.14
CA GLY A 417 2.68 -8.81 -10.55
C GLY A 417 2.33 -10.03 -11.40
N GLN A 418 2.36 -9.87 -12.72
CA GLN A 418 2.02 -10.93 -13.68
C GLN A 418 3.03 -12.11 -13.63
N TYR A 419 4.32 -11.81 -13.53
CA TYR A 419 5.40 -12.80 -13.55
C TYR A 419 6.04 -13.03 -12.18
N MET A 420 6.11 -11.98 -11.37
CA MET A 420 6.70 -11.97 -10.03
C MET A 420 5.99 -10.93 -9.15
N ASN A 421 6.01 -11.14 -7.84
CA ASN A 421 5.58 -10.13 -6.87
C ASN A 421 6.64 -9.05 -6.76
N MET A 422 6.23 -7.79 -6.56
CA MET A 422 7.16 -6.66 -6.44
C MET A 422 7.14 -6.12 -5.01
N LEU A 423 8.31 -6.00 -4.38
CA LEU A 423 8.45 -5.36 -3.08
C LEU A 423 8.04 -3.89 -3.20
N THR A 424 7.13 -3.44 -2.33
CA THR A 424 6.65 -2.05 -2.36
C THR A 424 7.73 -1.08 -1.86
N GLY A 425 7.68 0.18 -2.33
CA GLY A 425 8.58 1.24 -1.86
C GLY A 425 8.46 1.47 -0.36
N ASP A 426 7.23 1.62 0.13
CA ASP A 426 6.92 1.77 1.57
C ASP A 426 7.40 0.56 2.38
N GLY A 427 7.22 -0.65 1.84
CA GLY A 427 7.68 -1.89 2.43
C GLY A 427 9.20 -1.91 2.59
N SER A 428 9.92 -1.58 1.52
CA SER A 428 11.38 -1.46 1.53
C SER A 428 11.87 -0.43 2.55
N GLN A 429 11.26 0.77 2.56
CA GLN A 429 11.60 1.81 3.53
C GLN A 429 11.38 1.34 4.96
N ARG A 430 10.25 0.68 5.24
CA ARG A 430 9.93 0.16 6.57
C ARG A 430 10.94 -0.89 7.05
N VAL A 431 11.44 -1.73 6.15
CA VAL A 431 12.53 -2.68 6.46
C VAL A 431 13.81 -1.93 6.80
N VAL A 432 14.19 -0.93 5.99
CA VAL A 432 15.39 -0.10 6.23
C VAL A 432 15.29 0.62 7.58
N GLU A 433 14.16 1.24 7.88
CA GLU A 433 13.93 1.91 9.17
C GLU A 433 14.03 0.95 10.36
N ALA A 434 13.44 -0.25 10.25
CA ALA A 434 13.55 -1.27 11.28
C ALA A 434 15.00 -1.71 11.51
N PHE A 435 15.78 -1.86 10.44
CA PHE A 435 17.20 -2.20 10.50
C PHE A 435 18.08 -1.09 11.07
N GLU A 436 17.80 0.17 10.72
CA GLU A 436 18.53 1.33 11.21
C GLU A 436 18.28 1.58 12.70
N LYS A 437 17.01 1.55 13.13
CA LYS A 437 16.64 1.71 14.54
C LYS A 437 17.06 0.50 15.37
N PHE A 438 17.09 -0.68 14.76
CA PHE A 438 17.38 -1.96 15.43
C PHE A 438 16.43 -2.21 16.61
N GLU A 439 15.13 -2.02 16.36
CA GLU A 439 14.09 -2.12 17.38
C GLU A 439 13.03 -3.16 17.00
N SER A 440 12.38 -3.73 18.03
CA SER A 440 11.24 -4.62 17.86
C SER A 440 9.98 -3.80 17.60
N LEU A 441 9.45 -3.86 16.38
CA LEU A 441 8.27 -3.11 15.95
C LEU A 441 7.06 -4.03 15.84
N GLY A 442 6.38 -4.24 16.97
CA GLY A 442 5.16 -5.04 17.05
C GLY A 442 5.30 -6.42 16.39
N ALA A 443 4.46 -6.68 15.39
CA ALA A 443 4.44 -7.92 14.61
C ALA A 443 5.34 -7.89 13.36
N PHE A 444 6.11 -6.83 13.13
CA PHE A 444 6.90 -6.66 11.91
C PHE A 444 8.37 -7.02 12.10
N SER A 445 8.97 -6.61 13.23
CA SER A 445 10.36 -6.90 13.55
C SER A 445 10.53 -7.30 15.01
N LYS A 446 11.56 -8.11 15.29
CA LYS A 446 11.90 -8.53 16.64
C LYS A 446 13.41 -8.71 16.79
N VAL A 447 13.98 -8.13 17.83
CA VAL A 447 15.38 -8.32 18.21
C VAL A 447 15.49 -9.51 19.16
N ILE A 448 16.37 -10.45 18.85
CA ILE A 448 16.51 -11.71 19.59
C ILE A 448 17.97 -11.91 20.02
N PRO A 449 18.23 -12.20 21.31
CA PRO A 449 19.57 -12.54 21.76
C PRO A 449 20.11 -13.81 21.10
N VAL A 450 21.39 -13.82 20.76
CA VAL A 450 22.08 -14.98 20.17
C VAL A 450 21.96 -16.23 21.06
N ASP A 451 22.06 -16.07 22.38
CA ASP A 451 21.91 -17.19 23.33
C ASP A 451 20.53 -17.86 23.23
N GLU A 452 19.48 -17.09 22.94
CA GLU A 452 18.14 -17.64 22.72
C GLU A 452 18.07 -18.41 21.40
N LEU A 453 18.72 -17.92 20.35
CA LEU A 453 18.79 -18.60 19.06
C LEU A 453 19.55 -19.93 19.16
N LEU A 454 20.68 -19.94 19.88
CA LEU A 454 21.47 -21.14 20.12
C LEU A 454 20.69 -22.19 20.94
N ARG A 455 19.90 -21.76 21.94
CA ARG A 455 18.98 -22.67 22.67
C ARG A 455 17.85 -23.23 21.80
N ASN A 456 17.55 -22.59 20.67
CA ASN A 456 16.48 -22.97 19.74
C ASN A 456 17.01 -23.68 18.48
N ASP A 457 18.11 -24.43 18.61
CA ASP A 457 18.79 -25.20 17.55
C ASP A 457 19.34 -24.34 16.40
N ALA A 458 19.67 -23.07 16.67
CA ALA A 458 20.13 -22.09 15.67
C ALA A 458 19.20 -22.01 14.45
N LYS A 459 17.88 -22.21 14.63
CA LYS A 459 16.90 -22.02 13.56
C LYS A 459 16.59 -20.54 13.44
N LEU A 460 16.88 -19.98 12.27
CA LEU A 460 16.67 -18.58 11.92
C LEU A 460 15.41 -18.38 11.07
N ASP A 461 14.40 -19.24 11.25
CA ASP A 461 13.09 -19.07 10.60
C ASP A 461 12.36 -17.87 11.21
N VAL A 462 12.14 -16.83 10.40
CA VAL A 462 11.48 -15.59 10.81
C VAL A 462 10.10 -15.86 11.42
N LYS A 463 9.33 -16.79 10.85
CA LYS A 463 7.97 -17.11 11.31
C LYS A 463 7.92 -17.75 12.69
N ARG A 464 9.06 -18.31 13.16
CA ARG A 464 9.16 -18.86 14.51
C ARG A 464 9.16 -17.76 15.58
N TYR A 465 9.59 -16.56 15.22
CA TYR A 465 9.80 -15.48 16.17
C TYR A 465 8.85 -14.29 15.97
N ILE A 466 8.29 -14.16 14.76
CA ILE A 466 7.41 -13.08 14.33
C ILE A 466 6.17 -13.69 13.69
N ASP A 467 4.98 -13.25 14.11
CA ASP A 467 3.72 -13.53 13.43
C ASP A 467 3.18 -12.23 12.84
N ASN A 468 3.47 -11.99 11.56
CA ASN A 468 3.03 -10.81 10.82
C ASN A 468 1.79 -11.10 9.95
N SER A 469 0.97 -12.07 10.34
CA SER A 469 -0.21 -12.46 9.56
C SER A 469 -1.20 -11.28 9.41
N PRO A 470 -2.03 -11.29 8.34
CA PRO A 470 -3.03 -10.24 8.11
C PRO A 470 -3.94 -10.01 9.33
N VAL A 471 -4.31 -11.09 10.04
CA VAL A 471 -5.13 -11.01 11.26
C VAL A 471 -4.41 -10.26 12.38
N ILE A 472 -3.12 -10.53 12.60
CA ILE A 472 -2.33 -9.81 13.62
C ILE A 472 -2.16 -8.33 13.24
N ARG A 473 -1.97 -8.01 11.95
CA ARG A 473 -1.93 -6.62 11.47
C ARG A 473 -3.25 -5.89 11.70
N GLU A 474 -4.37 -6.56 11.45
CA GLU A 474 -5.71 -6.02 11.70
C GLU A 474 -5.94 -5.78 13.19
N ILE A 475 -5.57 -6.74 14.05
CA ILE A 475 -5.60 -6.58 15.51
C ILE A 475 -4.76 -5.37 15.93
N ALA A 476 -3.53 -5.25 15.44
CA ALA A 476 -2.65 -4.13 15.76
C ALA A 476 -3.24 -2.78 15.31
N THR A 477 -3.91 -2.73 14.16
CA THR A 477 -4.57 -1.53 13.64
C THR A 477 -5.75 -1.14 14.53
N LEU A 478 -6.61 -2.08 14.89
CA LEU A 478 -7.76 -1.84 15.77
C LEU A 478 -7.34 -1.45 17.20
N LEU A 479 -6.22 -1.99 17.69
CA LEU A 479 -5.65 -1.61 18.99
C LEU A 479 -5.17 -0.16 19.04
N ARG A 480 -4.81 0.48 17.91
CA ARG A 480 -4.44 1.91 17.89
C ARG A 480 -5.60 2.81 18.32
N HIS A 481 -6.85 2.42 18.08
CA HIS A 481 -8.02 3.16 18.59
C HIS A 481 -8.18 3.11 20.11
N HIS A 482 -7.38 2.27 20.79
CA HIS A 482 -7.35 2.10 22.23
C HIS A 482 -6.06 2.68 22.85
N GLU A 483 -5.34 3.52 22.10
CA GLU A 483 -4.13 4.19 22.59
C GLU A 483 -4.45 5.05 23.82
N GLY A 484 -3.63 4.93 24.86
CA GLY A 484 -3.85 5.57 26.16
C GLY A 484 -4.64 4.72 27.17
N PHE A 485 -5.21 3.58 26.78
CA PHE A 485 -5.78 2.61 27.73
C PHE A 485 -4.75 1.62 28.27
N GLU A 486 -4.92 1.18 29.52
CA GLU A 486 -4.03 0.22 30.17
C GLU A 486 -4.19 -1.16 29.49
N GLN A 487 -3.10 -1.75 29.01
CA GLN A 487 -3.08 -3.11 28.49
C GLN A 487 -2.88 -4.08 29.65
N VAL A 488 -3.91 -4.87 29.96
CA VAL A 488 -3.87 -5.79 31.11
C VAL A 488 -4.08 -7.22 30.66
N SER A 489 -3.14 -8.09 31.04
CA SER A 489 -3.27 -9.53 30.85
C SER A 489 -4.38 -10.12 31.72
N LEU A 490 -5.18 -11.03 31.17
CA LEU A 490 -6.20 -11.80 31.91
C LEU A 490 -5.61 -12.72 33.00
N SER A 491 -4.28 -12.90 33.04
CA SER A 491 -3.58 -13.53 34.16
C SER A 491 -3.49 -12.66 35.41
N ASN A 492 -3.75 -11.35 35.29
CA ASN A 492 -3.65 -10.40 36.39
C ASN A 492 -4.78 -10.59 37.39
N LYS A 493 -4.44 -11.14 38.56
CA LYS A 493 -5.38 -11.40 39.67
C LYS A 493 -6.06 -10.16 40.23
N LYS A 494 -5.51 -8.96 40.02
CA LYS A 494 -6.16 -7.70 40.43
C LYS A 494 -7.38 -7.37 39.57
N MET A 495 -7.45 -7.94 38.37
CA MET A 495 -8.52 -7.72 37.40
C MET A 495 -9.41 -8.94 37.23
N VAL A 496 -8.82 -10.14 37.14
CA VAL A 496 -9.55 -11.39 36.98
C VAL A 496 -9.46 -12.18 38.27
N ASN A 497 -10.59 -12.32 38.96
CA ASN A 497 -10.68 -13.06 40.21
C ASN A 497 -10.52 -14.56 39.98
N ALA A 498 -11.18 -15.10 38.93
CA ALA A 498 -11.12 -16.51 38.59
C ALA A 498 -11.40 -16.78 37.11
N ILE A 499 -10.81 -17.85 36.57
CA ILE A 499 -11.11 -18.41 35.24
C ILE A 499 -11.34 -19.91 35.41
N GLU A 500 -12.56 -20.37 35.20
CA GLU A 500 -12.97 -21.73 35.56
C GLU A 500 -13.82 -22.39 34.47
N VAL A 501 -13.67 -23.70 34.29
CA VAL A 501 -14.54 -24.47 33.39
C VAL A 501 -15.85 -24.77 34.11
N VAL A 502 -16.99 -24.45 33.48
CA VAL A 502 -18.31 -24.72 34.04
C VAL A 502 -18.55 -26.24 34.06
N LYS A 503 -18.66 -26.80 35.27
CA LYS A 503 -19.04 -28.20 35.55
C LYS A 503 -20.54 -28.31 35.89
N ALA A 504 -21.06 -29.53 35.99
CA ALA A 504 -22.47 -29.79 36.27
C ALA A 504 -23.01 -29.09 37.53
N ASP A 505 -22.22 -29.02 38.60
CA ASP A 505 -22.64 -28.48 39.91
C ASP A 505 -22.19 -27.02 40.14
N THR A 506 -21.84 -26.29 39.07
CA THR A 506 -21.31 -24.93 39.21
C THR A 506 -22.44 -23.94 39.44
N ASN A 507 -22.37 -23.11 40.49
CA ASN A 507 -23.30 -22.00 40.65
C ASN A 507 -23.14 -21.00 39.49
N LEU A 508 -24.18 -20.83 38.68
CA LEU A 508 -24.18 -19.98 37.48
C LEU A 508 -24.53 -18.52 37.78
N ASP A 509 -25.01 -18.22 38.99
CA ASP A 509 -25.33 -16.87 39.43
C ASP A 509 -24.13 -16.26 40.16
N THR A 510 -23.10 -15.92 39.38
CA THR A 510 -21.87 -15.31 39.90
C THR A 510 -21.86 -13.84 39.51
N PRO A 511 -21.76 -12.90 40.46
CA PRO A 511 -21.74 -11.49 40.14
C PRO A 511 -20.50 -11.13 39.32
N ASN A 512 -20.68 -10.20 38.37
CA ASN A 512 -19.64 -9.65 37.51
C ASN A 512 -18.82 -10.72 36.76
N ALA A 513 -19.52 -11.68 36.13
CA ALA A 513 -18.91 -12.75 35.37
C ALA A 513 -19.42 -12.82 33.92
N ILE A 514 -18.57 -13.31 33.01
CA ILE A 514 -18.95 -13.66 31.64
C ILE A 514 -18.71 -15.15 31.38
N TYR A 515 -19.48 -15.70 30.45
CA TYR A 515 -19.39 -17.09 30.03
C TYR A 515 -19.00 -17.18 28.55
N LEU A 516 -17.78 -17.65 28.30
CA LEU A 516 -17.21 -17.83 26.97
C LEU A 516 -17.38 -19.29 26.53
N ARG A 517 -17.93 -19.52 25.34
CA ARG A 517 -18.01 -20.88 24.80
C ARG A 517 -16.62 -21.39 24.47
N ARG A 518 -16.35 -22.65 24.80
CA ARG A 518 -15.02 -23.25 24.59
C ARG A 518 -14.75 -23.66 23.15
N THR A 519 -15.78 -23.89 22.33
CA THR A 519 -15.65 -24.25 20.92
C THR A 519 -15.96 -23.05 20.04
N ARG A 520 -15.05 -22.70 19.11
CA ARG A 520 -15.15 -21.51 18.25
C ARG A 520 -15.49 -20.24 19.04
N PRO A 521 -14.68 -19.88 20.06
CA PRO A 521 -14.96 -18.73 20.93
C PRO A 521 -15.15 -17.42 20.16
N GLU A 522 -14.48 -17.25 19.02
CA GLU A 522 -14.56 -16.07 18.14
C GLU A 522 -15.90 -15.90 17.40
N HIS A 523 -16.71 -16.96 17.32
CA HIS A 523 -18.03 -16.94 16.70
C HIS A 523 -19.18 -17.09 17.71
N ALA A 524 -18.88 -17.37 18.97
CA ALA A 524 -19.89 -17.68 19.97
C ALA A 524 -20.41 -16.40 20.65
N ALA A 525 -21.72 -16.36 20.90
CA ALA A 525 -22.31 -15.33 21.75
C ALA A 525 -21.81 -15.48 23.19
N ILE A 526 -21.60 -14.35 23.86
CA ILE A 526 -21.08 -14.31 25.23
C ILE A 526 -22.25 -14.08 26.17
N SER A 527 -22.37 -14.92 27.20
CA SER A 527 -23.49 -14.82 28.14
C SER A 527 -23.05 -14.15 29.44
N LEU A 528 -23.91 -13.32 30.03
CA LEU A 528 -23.75 -12.80 31.41
C LEU A 528 -24.36 -13.74 32.45
N GLY A 529 -25.21 -14.65 32.01
CA GLY A 529 -25.89 -15.65 32.83
C GLY A 529 -26.69 -16.58 31.92
N PHE A 530 -27.30 -17.61 32.50
CA PHE A 530 -28.09 -18.58 31.77
C PHE A 530 -29.49 -18.72 32.38
N SER A 531 -30.51 -18.81 31.52
CA SER A 531 -31.88 -19.15 31.93
C SER A 531 -32.07 -20.67 32.14
N MET A 532 -31.22 -21.50 31.52
CA MET A 532 -31.20 -22.96 31.66
C MET A 532 -29.76 -23.44 31.89
N THR A 533 -29.60 -24.53 32.65
CA THR A 533 -28.27 -25.10 32.94
C THR A 533 -27.55 -25.51 31.64
N PRO A 534 -26.39 -24.90 31.32
CA PRO A 534 -25.63 -25.25 30.12
C PRO A 534 -24.99 -26.63 30.27
N LYS A 535 -24.61 -27.23 29.13
CA LYS A 535 -23.95 -28.54 29.17
C LYS A 535 -22.61 -28.45 29.92
N PRO A 536 -22.27 -29.43 30.77
CA PRO A 536 -20.98 -29.45 31.45
C PRO A 536 -19.81 -29.36 30.46
N ASN A 537 -18.78 -28.62 30.84
CA ASN A 537 -17.55 -28.40 30.07
C ASN A 537 -17.72 -27.61 28.75
N GLU A 538 -18.87 -27.00 28.49
CA GLU A 538 -19.10 -26.21 27.27
C GLU A 538 -18.58 -24.77 27.40
N TYR A 539 -18.60 -24.18 28.60
CA TYR A 539 -18.25 -22.78 28.84
C TYR A 539 -17.07 -22.63 29.81
N LEU A 540 -16.34 -21.52 29.62
CA LEU A 540 -15.39 -20.95 30.59
C LEU A 540 -16.06 -19.74 31.25
N ARG A 541 -16.10 -19.75 32.58
CA ARG A 541 -16.51 -18.61 33.39
C ARG A 541 -15.29 -17.74 33.70
N LEU A 542 -15.38 -16.46 33.39
CA LEU A 542 -14.40 -15.46 33.81
C LEU A 542 -15.09 -14.52 34.80
N THR A 543 -14.56 -14.43 36.02
CA THR A 543 -15.08 -13.55 37.06
C THR A 543 -14.13 -12.38 37.23
N PHE A 544 -14.64 -11.17 37.12
CA PHE A 544 -13.83 -9.94 37.13
C PHE A 544 -13.95 -9.18 38.45
N ASN A 545 -12.90 -8.43 38.78
CA ASN A 545 -12.94 -7.43 39.83
C ASN A 545 -13.78 -6.24 39.35
N GLN A 546 -14.91 -6.00 40.01
CA GLN A 546 -15.89 -4.97 39.64
C GLN A 546 -15.32 -3.54 39.72
N ASP A 547 -14.28 -3.32 40.53
CA ASP A 547 -13.61 -2.02 40.63
C ASP A 547 -12.67 -1.73 39.44
N ARG A 548 -12.44 -2.72 38.57
CA ARG A 548 -11.50 -2.62 37.44
C ARG A 548 -12.17 -2.90 36.10
N LEU A 549 -13.02 -3.91 36.01
CA LEU A 549 -13.65 -4.34 34.77
C LEU A 549 -15.08 -4.82 35.02
N LEU A 550 -16.03 -4.17 34.36
CA LEU A 550 -17.44 -4.54 34.37
C LEU A 550 -17.71 -5.66 33.37
N SER A 551 -18.48 -6.67 33.78
CA SER A 551 -18.79 -7.85 32.97
C SER A 551 -19.54 -7.52 31.68
N GLU A 552 -20.39 -6.50 31.71
CA GLU A 552 -21.16 -5.98 30.58
C GLU A 552 -20.23 -5.34 29.53
N TYR A 553 -19.23 -4.57 29.99
CA TYR A 553 -18.22 -4.01 29.10
C TYR A 553 -17.33 -5.13 28.53
N ALA A 554 -16.89 -6.08 29.36
CA ALA A 554 -16.10 -7.22 28.90
C ALA A 554 -16.83 -8.03 27.83
N LYS A 555 -18.15 -8.26 28.00
CA LYS A 555 -19.00 -8.88 26.97
C LYS A 555 -18.97 -8.09 25.66
N LEU A 556 -19.22 -6.77 25.70
CA LEU A 556 -19.20 -5.92 24.51
C LEU A 556 -17.84 -5.94 23.81
N PHE A 557 -16.74 -5.89 24.59
CA PHE A 557 -15.39 -5.96 24.06
C PHE A 557 -15.15 -7.28 23.31
N PHE A 558 -15.42 -8.43 23.93
CA PHE A 558 -15.17 -9.72 23.31
C PHE A 558 -16.12 -10.04 22.13
N GLU A 559 -17.30 -9.42 22.08
CA GLU A 559 -18.23 -9.52 20.93
C GLU A 559 -17.87 -8.59 19.76
N SER A 560 -17.02 -7.59 20.00
CA SER A 560 -16.51 -6.67 18.97
C SER A 560 -15.60 -7.38 17.95
N GLN A 561 -15.33 -6.73 16.81
CA GLN A 561 -14.39 -7.24 15.80
C GLN A 561 -13.01 -7.52 16.42
N LEU A 562 -12.47 -6.58 17.19
CA LEU A 562 -11.18 -6.74 17.87
C LEU A 562 -11.21 -7.94 18.83
N GLY A 563 -12.22 -8.03 19.69
CA GLY A 563 -12.36 -9.11 20.67
C GLY A 563 -12.44 -10.50 20.02
N LYS A 564 -13.19 -10.63 18.92
CA LYS A 564 -13.32 -11.87 18.16
C LYS A 564 -12.00 -12.27 17.50
N LEU A 565 -11.31 -11.34 16.83
CA LEU A 565 -10.00 -11.61 16.23
C LEU A 565 -9.00 -12.07 17.30
N MET A 566 -8.99 -11.41 18.46
CA MET A 566 -8.13 -11.77 19.60
C MET A 566 -8.44 -13.15 20.17
N LEU A 567 -9.72 -13.51 20.32
CA LEU A 567 -10.13 -14.86 20.74
C LEU A 567 -9.73 -15.93 19.72
N GLY A 568 -9.82 -15.62 18.42
CA GLY A 568 -9.45 -16.51 17.34
C GLY A 568 -7.95 -16.83 17.27
N GLN A 569 -7.09 -15.98 17.85
CA GLN A 569 -5.64 -16.23 17.94
C GLN A 569 -5.25 -17.13 19.11
N ILE A 570 -6.17 -17.45 20.02
CA ILE A 570 -5.82 -18.26 21.19
C ILE A 570 -5.61 -19.71 20.74
N PRO A 571 -4.45 -20.33 21.03
CA PRO A 571 -4.20 -21.73 20.68
C PRO A 571 -5.25 -22.64 21.31
N THR A 572 -5.95 -23.41 20.47
CA THR A 572 -6.87 -24.47 20.90
C THR A 572 -6.23 -25.84 20.70
N GLY A 573 -6.67 -26.86 21.45
CA GLY A 573 -6.05 -28.19 21.42
C GLY A 573 -6.07 -28.86 20.04
N VAL A 574 -5.01 -29.63 19.73
CA VAL A 574 -4.74 -30.23 18.40
C VAL A 574 -5.79 -31.27 17.98
N SER A 575 -6.37 -32.00 18.93
CA SER A 575 -7.35 -33.08 18.67
C SER A 575 -8.81 -32.63 18.83
N ILE A 576 -9.05 -31.62 19.66
CA ILE A 576 -10.36 -30.98 19.89
C ILE A 576 -10.09 -29.49 20.10
N GLN A 577 -10.59 -28.64 19.19
CA GLN A 577 -10.50 -27.18 19.25
C GLN A 577 -11.34 -26.61 20.42
N ARG A 578 -10.92 -26.89 21.64
CA ARG A 578 -11.53 -26.37 22.88
C ARG A 578 -10.56 -25.43 23.57
N LEU A 579 -11.05 -24.22 23.84
CA LEU A 579 -10.39 -23.22 24.66
C LEU A 579 -10.13 -23.77 26.07
N GLN A 580 -8.90 -23.58 26.56
CA GLN A 580 -8.49 -23.95 27.91
C GLN A 580 -8.37 -22.69 28.79
N ALA A 581 -8.59 -22.85 30.09
CA ALA A 581 -8.46 -21.75 31.06
C ALA A 581 -7.05 -21.15 31.08
N LYS A 582 -6.00 -21.96 30.85
CA LYS A 582 -4.61 -21.47 30.76
C LYS A 582 -4.36 -20.63 29.49
N SER A 583 -4.94 -21.02 28.36
CA SER A 583 -4.70 -20.34 27.08
C SER A 583 -5.25 -18.91 27.09
N ILE A 584 -6.41 -18.69 27.73
CA ILE A 584 -7.03 -17.36 27.79
C ILE A 584 -6.31 -16.40 28.75
N GLN A 585 -5.60 -16.91 29.76
CA GLN A 585 -4.83 -16.08 30.71
C GLN A 585 -3.74 -15.26 30.02
N ALA A 586 -3.19 -15.75 28.91
CA ALA A 586 -2.15 -15.04 28.16
C ALA A 586 -2.68 -13.83 27.37
N LEU A 587 -4.00 -13.72 27.18
CA LEU A 587 -4.60 -12.64 26.42
C LEU A 587 -4.48 -11.30 27.19
N SER A 588 -4.00 -10.26 26.51
CA SER A 588 -3.96 -8.89 27.03
C SER A 588 -5.03 -8.06 26.34
N ILE A 589 -5.84 -7.33 27.09
CA ILE A 589 -6.91 -6.49 26.53
C ILE A 589 -6.74 -5.03 26.98
N PRO A 590 -7.09 -4.04 26.15
CA PRO A 590 -7.13 -2.64 26.55
C PRO A 590 -8.31 -2.39 27.49
N ILE A 591 -8.06 -1.68 28.59
CA ILE A 591 -9.08 -1.39 29.60
C ILE A 591 -9.18 0.11 29.84
N PRO A 592 -10.33 0.72 29.51
CA PRO A 592 -10.59 2.10 29.84
C PRO A 592 -11.00 2.24 31.31
N LYS A 593 -10.98 3.47 31.84
CA LYS A 593 -11.44 3.76 33.21
C LYS A 593 -12.91 3.38 33.42
N LEU A 594 -13.31 3.16 34.66
CA LEU A 594 -14.64 2.65 35.01
C LEU A 594 -15.76 3.58 34.49
N GLU A 595 -15.54 4.90 34.52
CA GLU A 595 -16.51 5.89 34.04
C GLU A 595 -16.77 5.74 32.53
N VAL A 596 -15.70 5.47 31.76
CA VAL A 596 -15.79 5.25 30.31
C VAL A 596 -16.49 3.92 30.03
N GLN A 597 -16.19 2.86 30.79
CA GLN A 597 -16.89 1.58 30.66
C GLN A 597 -18.40 1.75 30.86
N GLN A 598 -18.83 2.49 31.90
CA GLN A 598 -20.24 2.76 32.18
C GLN A 598 -20.94 3.52 31.06
N GLU A 599 -20.32 4.57 30.52
CA GLU A 599 -20.91 5.32 29.40
C GLU A 599 -20.99 4.46 28.13
N VAL A 600 -19.99 3.63 27.83
CA VAL A 600 -20.05 2.67 26.72
C VAL A 600 -21.20 1.68 26.90
N ILE A 601 -21.37 1.10 28.10
CA ILE A 601 -22.47 0.17 28.40
C ILE A 601 -23.82 0.86 28.21
N LYS A 602 -23.96 2.09 28.71
CA LYS A 602 -25.20 2.89 28.62
C LYS A 602 -25.56 3.22 27.17
N VAL A 603 -24.59 3.62 26.35
CA VAL A 603 -24.81 3.87 24.91
C VAL A 603 -25.16 2.57 24.18
N ALA A 604 -24.42 1.49 24.44
CA ALA A 604 -24.72 0.18 23.86
C ALA A 604 -26.13 -0.32 24.23
N GLY A 605 -26.56 -0.11 25.47
CA GLY A 605 -27.92 -0.43 25.92
C GLY A 605 -28.99 0.32 25.14
N LYS A 606 -28.79 1.62 24.87
CA LYS A 606 -29.71 2.41 24.03
C LYS A 606 -29.77 1.88 22.59
N LEU A 607 -28.61 1.56 22.01
CA LEU A 607 -28.53 1.00 20.66
C LEU A 607 -29.19 -0.38 20.57
N GLU A 608 -29.08 -1.20 21.61
CA GLU A 608 -29.72 -2.52 21.67
C GLU A 608 -31.25 -2.40 21.71
N ILE A 609 -31.79 -1.41 22.42
CA ILE A 609 -33.24 -1.11 22.42
C ILE A 609 -33.68 -0.71 21.01
N ALA A 610 -32.93 0.18 20.35
CA ALA A 610 -33.23 0.59 18.98
C ALA A 610 -33.16 -0.59 18.00
N ARG A 611 -32.14 -1.46 18.11
CA ARG A 611 -32.01 -2.67 17.29
C ARG A 611 -33.22 -3.59 17.47
N LYS A 612 -33.67 -3.83 18.70
CA LYS A 612 -34.86 -4.64 18.98
C LYS A 612 -36.13 -4.04 18.39
N GLN A 613 -36.25 -2.72 18.36
CA GLN A 613 -37.38 -2.04 17.69
C GLN A 613 -37.32 -2.25 16.17
N ILE A 614 -36.14 -2.14 15.58
CA ILE A 614 -35.93 -2.41 14.15
C ILE A 614 -36.28 -3.86 13.82
N ASP A 615 -35.78 -4.82 14.60
CA ASP A 615 -36.08 -6.24 14.41
C ASP A 615 -37.58 -6.52 14.54
N LEU A 616 -38.26 -5.84 15.48
CA LEU A 616 -39.71 -5.90 15.63
C LEU A 616 -40.43 -5.35 14.40
N PHE A 617 -39.95 -4.26 13.79
CA PHE A 617 -40.52 -3.74 12.54
C PHE A 617 -40.37 -4.73 11.39
N PHE A 618 -39.20 -5.33 11.21
CA PHE A 618 -39.01 -6.38 10.20
C PHE A 618 -39.90 -7.60 10.46
N SER A 619 -40.02 -8.02 11.73
CA SER A 619 -40.94 -9.10 12.11
C SER A 619 -42.38 -8.72 11.75
N LYS A 620 -42.84 -7.52 12.10
CA LYS A 620 -44.21 -7.05 11.81
C LYS A 620 -44.48 -6.89 10.33
N LEU A 621 -43.51 -6.50 9.51
CA LEU A 621 -43.67 -6.44 8.05
C LEU A 621 -43.98 -7.84 7.46
N THR A 622 -43.38 -8.88 8.03
CA THR A 622 -43.60 -10.26 7.58
C THR A 622 -44.83 -10.91 8.20
N THR A 623 -45.20 -10.57 9.44
CA THR A 623 -46.35 -11.16 10.14
C THR A 623 -47.65 -10.37 9.96
N GLU A 624 -47.59 -9.06 9.70
CA GLU A 624 -48.72 -8.13 9.59
C GLU A 624 -48.61 -7.18 8.37
N PRO A 625 -48.48 -7.69 7.13
CA PRO A 625 -48.14 -6.89 5.95
C PRO A 625 -49.15 -5.78 5.59
N LYS A 626 -50.40 -5.84 6.10
CA LYS A 626 -51.40 -4.78 5.91
C LYS A 626 -51.07 -3.48 6.65
N GLN A 627 -50.17 -3.50 7.63
CA GLN A 627 -49.75 -2.32 8.39
C GLN A 627 -48.49 -1.64 7.81
N TYR A 628 -48.04 -2.02 6.60
CA TYR A 628 -46.79 -1.52 6.02
C TYR A 628 -46.70 0.02 6.05
N LYS A 629 -47.81 0.73 5.81
CA LYS A 629 -47.85 2.20 5.80
C LYS A 629 -47.63 2.83 7.17
N ALA A 630 -48.16 2.20 8.23
CA ALA A 630 -47.89 2.63 9.60
C ALA A 630 -46.45 2.29 10.03
N ILE A 631 -45.87 1.21 9.50
CA ILE A 631 -44.47 0.85 9.74
C ILE A 631 -43.54 1.81 8.99
N GLU A 632 -43.89 2.20 7.77
CA GLU A 632 -43.23 3.24 6.97
C GLU A 632 -43.22 4.58 7.73
N ASP A 633 -44.39 5.07 8.16
CA ASP A 633 -44.50 6.32 8.94
C ASP A 633 -43.67 6.29 10.24
N ASN A 634 -43.65 5.16 10.95
CA ASN A 634 -42.84 5.01 12.18
C ASN A 634 -41.34 4.93 11.89
N THR A 635 -40.96 4.34 10.76
CA THR A 635 -39.57 4.27 10.31
C THR A 635 -39.10 5.66 9.93
N ASP A 636 -39.91 6.41 9.20
CA ASP A 636 -39.63 7.80 8.81
C ASP A 636 -39.54 8.72 10.03
N ALA A 637 -40.41 8.57 11.03
CA ALA A 637 -40.32 9.30 12.29
C ALA A 637 -39.05 8.94 13.10
N MET A 638 -38.63 7.67 13.09
CA MET A 638 -37.40 7.23 13.74
C MET A 638 -36.17 7.81 13.02
N VAL A 639 -36.17 7.78 11.68
CA VAL A 639 -35.13 8.40 10.85
C VAL A 639 -35.10 9.92 11.08
N TYR A 640 -36.25 10.58 11.12
CA TYR A 640 -36.38 12.00 11.46
C TYR A 640 -35.74 12.33 12.82
N THR A 641 -36.07 11.56 13.86
CA THR A 641 -35.53 11.75 15.21
C THR A 641 -34.01 11.55 15.23
N LEU A 642 -33.49 10.51 14.58
CA LEU A 642 -32.04 10.27 14.46
C LEU A 642 -31.35 11.35 13.62
N SER A 643 -32.06 11.93 12.65
CA SER A 643 -31.54 12.96 11.74
C SER A 643 -31.45 14.36 12.36
N SER A 644 -32.11 14.61 13.50
CA SER A 644 -32.06 15.88 14.23
C SER A 644 -30.70 16.21 14.89
N MET A 645 -29.66 15.36 14.71
CA MET A 645 -28.41 15.39 15.47
C MET A 645 -27.13 15.80 14.70
N SER A 646 -27.17 16.25 13.44
CA SER A 646 -25.96 16.78 12.75
C SER A 646 -26.29 17.67 11.54
N ASP A 647 -25.64 18.83 11.35
CA ASP A 647 -26.24 19.92 10.55
C ASP A 647 -25.79 20.12 9.07
N THR A 648 -24.66 19.59 8.58
CA THR A 648 -24.19 19.90 7.20
C THR A 648 -24.52 18.86 6.13
N LYS A 649 -24.15 17.58 6.33
CA LYS A 649 -24.57 16.48 5.43
C LYS A 649 -26.09 16.27 5.44
N TYR A 650 -26.72 16.69 6.51
CA TYR A 650 -28.16 16.66 6.71
C TYR A 650 -28.92 17.60 5.78
N LEU A 651 -28.44 18.83 5.55
CA LEU A 651 -29.14 19.76 4.65
C LEU A 651 -29.17 19.22 3.20
N GLN A 652 -28.07 18.59 2.74
CA GLN A 652 -28.03 17.92 1.43
C GLN A 652 -29.08 16.80 1.34
N HIS A 653 -29.23 16.04 2.41
CA HIS A 653 -30.16 14.92 2.47
C HIS A 653 -31.62 15.39 2.57
N LEU A 654 -31.93 16.41 3.38
CA LEU A 654 -33.27 17.01 3.46
C LEU A 654 -33.70 17.58 2.10
N ILE A 655 -32.81 18.32 1.44
CA ILE A 655 -33.08 18.89 0.12
C ILE A 655 -33.37 17.80 -0.92
N SER A 656 -32.73 16.63 -0.81
CA SER A 656 -32.95 15.51 -1.74
C SER A 656 -34.34 14.89 -1.65
N PHE A 657 -35.04 15.02 -0.53
CA PHE A 657 -36.42 14.55 -0.37
C PHE A 657 -37.46 15.47 -1.00
N GLY A 658 -37.09 16.71 -1.33
CA GLY A 658 -38.03 17.72 -1.83
C GLY A 658 -39.01 18.21 -0.75
N GLU A 659 -40.00 18.99 -1.17
CA GLU A 659 -41.06 19.45 -0.28
C GLU A 659 -41.98 18.29 0.14
N THR A 660 -42.31 18.25 1.42
CA THR A 660 -43.15 17.19 2.00
C THR A 660 -44.20 17.81 2.92
N ARG A 661 -44.99 16.95 3.58
CA ARG A 661 -45.94 17.39 4.61
C ARG A 661 -45.28 18.06 5.82
N GLN A 662 -44.00 17.82 6.05
CA GLN A 662 -43.24 18.41 7.16
C GLN A 662 -42.07 19.28 6.69
N MET A 663 -42.00 19.59 5.39
CA MET A 663 -40.88 20.35 4.81
C MET A 663 -41.33 21.28 3.68
N GLU A 664 -40.93 22.55 3.75
CA GLU A 664 -41.22 23.60 2.76
C GLU A 664 -39.94 24.38 2.40
N PHE A 665 -39.78 24.76 1.14
CA PHE A 665 -38.66 25.58 0.69
C PHE A 665 -39.12 26.98 0.27
N LYS A 666 -38.34 28.00 0.64
CA LYS A 666 -38.55 29.39 0.24
C LYS A 666 -37.23 30.00 -0.20
N GLN A 667 -37.27 30.76 -1.28
CA GLN A 667 -36.07 31.38 -1.83
C GLN A 667 -35.58 32.57 -0.99
N SER A 668 -36.51 33.30 -0.36
CA SER A 668 -36.25 34.54 0.37
C SER A 668 -37.39 34.84 1.35
N PHE A 669 -37.14 35.72 2.33
CA PHE A 669 -38.15 36.11 3.33
C PHE A 669 -38.65 37.55 3.16
N PHE A 670 -37.75 38.50 2.94
CA PHE A 670 -38.03 39.94 2.99
C PHE A 670 -38.45 40.53 1.66
N ALA A 671 -38.00 39.98 0.53
CA ALA A 671 -38.36 40.48 -0.79
C ALA A 671 -38.48 39.36 -1.82
N ASN A 672 -39.19 39.62 -2.90
CA ASN A 672 -39.30 38.68 -4.01
C ASN A 672 -37.91 38.39 -4.63
N ALA A 673 -37.59 37.10 -4.83
CA ALA A 673 -36.30 36.64 -5.33
C ALA A 673 -35.91 37.27 -6.67
N ASP A 674 -36.86 37.45 -7.61
CA ASP A 674 -36.58 38.07 -8.91
C ASP A 674 -36.19 39.54 -8.80
N LYS A 675 -36.70 40.26 -7.78
CA LYS A 675 -36.33 41.65 -7.51
C LYS A 675 -34.96 41.74 -6.82
N LEU A 676 -34.61 40.75 -5.98
CA LEU A 676 -33.32 40.67 -5.30
C LEU A 676 -32.14 40.55 -6.29
N HIS A 677 -32.33 39.84 -7.39
CA HIS A 677 -31.31 39.58 -8.41
C HIS A 677 -31.09 40.72 -9.42
N LYS A 678 -31.92 41.79 -9.43
CA LYS A 678 -31.69 42.96 -10.30
C LYS A 678 -30.49 43.79 -9.80
N PRO A 679 -29.61 44.31 -10.66
CA PRO A 679 -28.40 45.02 -10.23
C PRO A 679 -28.63 46.46 -9.73
N GLU A 680 -29.72 47.13 -10.13
CA GLU A 680 -29.98 48.54 -9.80
C GLU A 680 -31.38 48.76 -9.20
N GLY A 681 -31.47 49.67 -8.22
CA GLY A 681 -32.71 50.06 -7.54
C GLY A 681 -32.73 49.79 -6.03
N ARG A 682 -33.37 50.68 -5.28
CA ARG A 682 -33.69 50.50 -3.85
C ARG A 682 -34.75 49.38 -3.74
N ILE A 683 -34.46 48.35 -2.97
CA ILE A 683 -35.40 47.25 -2.70
C ILE A 683 -36.16 47.58 -1.41
N GLU A 684 -37.47 47.39 -1.46
CA GLU A 684 -38.36 47.49 -0.30
C GLU A 684 -38.79 46.10 0.15
N LYS A 685 -39.12 45.97 1.44
CA LYS A 685 -39.64 44.71 1.99
C LYS A 685 -41.04 44.44 1.40
N ASP A 686 -41.25 43.23 0.92
CA ASP A 686 -42.49 42.79 0.27
C ASP A 686 -43.37 42.05 1.29
N SER A 687 -44.42 42.71 1.76
CA SER A 687 -45.34 42.16 2.75
C SER A 687 -46.09 40.91 2.25
N GLY A 688 -46.24 40.75 0.93
CA GLY A 688 -46.86 39.58 0.32
C GLY A 688 -45.98 38.35 0.43
N VAL A 689 -44.69 38.49 0.14
CA VAL A 689 -43.69 37.41 0.30
C VAL A 689 -43.58 37.00 1.76
N GLN A 690 -43.53 37.97 2.67
CA GLN A 690 -43.52 37.69 4.11
C GLN A 690 -44.78 36.94 4.56
N ALA A 691 -45.96 37.30 4.04
CA ALA A 691 -47.22 36.62 4.36
C ALA A 691 -47.22 35.15 3.90
N GLU A 692 -46.67 34.86 2.72
CA GLU A 692 -46.55 33.48 2.20
C GLU A 692 -45.69 32.61 3.11
N VAL A 693 -44.52 33.09 3.55
CA VAL A 693 -43.65 32.32 4.44
C VAL A 693 -44.28 32.11 5.83
N ILE A 694 -44.89 33.17 6.38
CA ILE A 694 -45.53 33.11 7.70
C ILE A 694 -46.75 32.18 7.69
N LYS A 695 -47.51 32.15 6.59
CA LYS A 695 -48.61 31.21 6.38
C LYS A 695 -48.15 29.76 6.52
N ASP A 696 -47.02 29.39 5.92
CA ASP A 696 -46.49 28.02 6.00
C ASP A 696 -45.97 27.68 7.40
N ILE A 697 -45.35 28.65 8.09
CA ILE A 697 -44.95 28.49 9.50
C ILE A 697 -46.19 28.21 10.38
N VAL A 698 -47.25 29.02 10.25
CA VAL A 698 -48.49 28.83 11.01
C VAL A 698 -49.15 27.49 10.70
N SER A 699 -49.11 27.05 9.43
CA SER A 699 -49.70 25.77 9.03
C SER A 699 -48.96 24.56 9.65
N PHE A 700 -47.63 24.63 9.76
CA PHE A 700 -46.83 23.61 10.47
C PHE A 700 -47.13 23.58 11.97
N ILE A 701 -47.17 24.75 12.61
CA ILE A 701 -47.46 24.88 14.05
C ILE A 701 -48.86 24.31 14.38
N ASN A 702 -49.84 24.55 13.50
CA ASN A 702 -51.19 24.06 13.71
C ASN A 702 -51.39 22.56 13.41
N THR A 703 -50.39 21.87 12.84
CA THR A 703 -50.49 20.46 12.41
C THR A 703 -49.62 19.55 13.27
N SER A 704 -48.52 19.01 12.74
CA SER A 704 -47.61 18.06 13.39
C SER A 704 -46.19 18.59 13.53
N GLY A 705 -45.99 19.90 13.33
CA GLY A 705 -44.66 20.52 13.19
C GLY A 705 -44.05 20.29 11.81
N GLY A 706 -42.91 20.93 11.58
CA GLY A 706 -42.21 20.87 10.29
C GLY A 706 -41.00 21.79 10.23
N ILE A 707 -40.32 21.78 9.09
CA ILE A 707 -39.12 22.58 8.82
C ILE A 707 -39.38 23.46 7.59
N LEU A 708 -39.10 24.76 7.72
CA LEU A 708 -39.06 25.68 6.60
C LEU A 708 -37.62 26.12 6.34
N LEU A 709 -37.15 25.96 5.10
CA LEU A 709 -35.82 26.40 4.68
C LEU A 709 -35.91 27.66 3.83
N ILE A 710 -35.19 28.70 4.20
CA ILE A 710 -35.10 29.98 3.47
C ILE A 710 -33.73 30.08 2.80
N GLY A 711 -33.72 30.42 1.51
CA GLY A 711 -32.53 30.39 0.65
C GLY A 711 -32.46 29.13 -0.23
N VAL A 712 -33.57 28.41 -0.40
CA VAL A 712 -33.67 27.21 -1.26
C VAL A 712 -34.85 27.38 -2.21
N ASN A 713 -34.68 27.00 -3.49
CA ASN A 713 -35.81 27.02 -4.43
C ASN A 713 -36.60 25.70 -4.44
N ASP A 714 -37.76 25.72 -5.07
CA ASP A 714 -38.71 24.59 -5.16
C ASP A 714 -38.10 23.35 -5.85
N LYS A 715 -36.97 23.50 -6.55
CA LYS A 715 -36.21 22.42 -7.19
C LYS A 715 -35.06 21.90 -6.30
N GLY A 716 -34.97 22.35 -5.05
CA GLY A 716 -33.90 22.00 -4.11
C GLY A 716 -32.55 22.67 -4.36
N LYS A 717 -32.47 23.68 -5.24
CA LYS A 717 -31.20 24.42 -5.45
C LYS A 717 -31.01 25.45 -4.34
N VAL A 718 -29.87 25.37 -3.67
CA VAL A 718 -29.46 26.34 -2.63
C VAL A 718 -29.01 27.66 -3.28
N LEU A 719 -29.77 28.72 -3.00
CA LEU A 719 -29.50 30.10 -3.43
C LEU A 719 -28.79 30.90 -2.35
N GLY A 720 -29.09 30.63 -1.08
CA GLY A 720 -28.58 31.32 0.09
C GLY A 720 -29.35 32.61 0.40
N VAL A 721 -29.39 33.01 1.68
CA VAL A 721 -29.95 34.30 2.13
C VAL A 721 -28.93 35.44 2.05
N ASP A 722 -27.69 35.15 1.64
CA ASP A 722 -26.56 36.09 1.65
C ASP A 722 -26.83 37.32 0.78
N LEU A 723 -27.48 37.13 -0.38
CA LEU A 723 -27.86 38.22 -1.28
C LEU A 723 -28.91 39.14 -0.64
N GLU A 724 -29.90 38.55 0.03
CA GLU A 724 -30.93 39.27 0.77
C GLU A 724 -30.32 40.06 1.94
N CYS A 725 -29.40 39.44 2.69
CA CYS A 725 -28.64 40.09 3.76
C CYS A 725 -27.85 41.29 3.25
N LYS A 726 -27.16 41.14 2.12
CA LYS A 726 -26.38 42.22 1.49
C LYS A 726 -27.27 43.37 1.01
N ARG A 727 -28.42 43.09 0.38
CA ARG A 727 -29.33 44.12 -0.15
C ARG A 727 -29.99 44.94 0.95
N PHE A 728 -30.30 44.33 2.10
CA PHE A 728 -30.89 45.01 3.26
C PHE A 728 -29.86 45.50 4.30
N LYS A 729 -28.56 45.36 4.04
CA LYS A 729 -27.45 45.78 4.91
C LYS A 729 -27.48 45.12 6.29
N PHE A 730 -27.85 43.84 6.35
CA PHE A 730 -27.69 43.04 7.56
C PHE A 730 -26.23 42.61 7.69
N ASN A 731 -25.49 43.24 8.60
CA ASN A 731 -24.05 43.02 8.76
C ASN A 731 -23.72 41.70 9.48
N LYS A 732 -24.69 41.12 10.20
CA LYS A 732 -24.61 39.82 10.89
C LYS A 732 -25.94 39.10 10.76
N MET A 733 -25.93 37.77 10.84
CA MET A 733 -27.15 36.97 10.84
C MET A 733 -28.07 37.27 12.02
N ASP A 734 -27.53 37.70 13.16
CA ASP A 734 -28.33 38.19 14.28
C ASP A 734 -29.28 39.33 13.87
N ASN A 735 -28.84 40.25 12.99
CA ASN A 735 -29.68 41.33 12.50
C ASN A 735 -30.82 40.79 11.62
N TYR A 736 -30.55 39.75 10.83
CA TYR A 736 -31.56 39.07 10.03
C TYR A 736 -32.59 38.36 10.91
N PHE A 737 -32.15 37.63 11.94
CA PHE A 737 -33.04 36.94 12.88
C PHE A 737 -33.84 37.89 13.76
N GLN A 738 -33.27 39.02 14.18
CA GLN A 738 -34.02 40.05 14.91
C GLN A 738 -35.19 40.58 14.08
N GLU A 739 -34.94 40.90 12.82
CA GLU A 739 -35.97 41.44 11.94
C GLU A 739 -37.01 40.36 11.54
N LEU A 740 -36.57 39.15 11.22
CA LEU A 740 -37.46 38.02 10.92
C LEU A 740 -38.32 37.69 12.14
N GLY A 741 -37.70 37.64 13.32
CA GLY A 741 -38.37 37.46 14.60
C GLY A 741 -39.41 38.55 14.90
N ALA A 742 -39.12 39.81 14.59
CA ALA A 742 -40.09 40.91 14.74
C ALA A 742 -41.33 40.70 13.86
N GLN A 743 -41.17 40.17 12.64
CA GLN A 743 -42.31 39.84 11.76
C GLN A 743 -43.12 38.66 12.31
N LEU A 744 -42.46 37.61 12.81
CA LEU A 744 -43.14 36.47 13.46
C LEU A 744 -43.89 36.91 14.72
N ALA A 745 -43.27 37.74 15.55
CA ALA A 745 -43.87 38.28 16.76
C ALA A 745 -45.11 39.14 16.46
N SER A 746 -45.03 39.96 15.40
CA SER A 746 -46.13 40.86 15.03
C SER A 746 -47.30 40.14 14.36
N ARG A 747 -47.07 39.04 13.63
CA ARG A 747 -48.10 38.40 12.78
C ARG A 747 -48.58 37.04 13.29
N ILE A 748 -47.82 36.39 14.18
CA ILE A 748 -48.19 35.12 14.81
C ILE A 748 -48.52 35.35 16.28
N SER A 749 -47.50 35.62 17.10
CA SER A 749 -47.63 35.84 18.54
C SER A 749 -46.30 36.35 19.11
N PRO A 750 -46.31 37.23 20.13
CA PRO A 750 -45.10 37.61 20.88
C PRO A 750 -44.31 36.41 21.42
N ASP A 751 -44.99 35.28 21.70
CA ASP A 751 -44.39 34.04 22.21
C ASP A 751 -43.93 33.07 21.10
N TYR A 752 -43.71 33.55 19.87
CA TYR A 752 -43.34 32.69 18.73
C TYR A 752 -42.12 31.79 18.98
N LEU A 753 -41.21 32.20 19.86
CA LEU A 753 -40.01 31.43 20.23
C LEU A 753 -40.34 30.08 20.91
N GLN A 754 -41.54 29.91 21.45
CA GLN A 754 -42.01 28.62 21.99
C GLN A 754 -42.27 27.60 20.87
N TYR A 755 -42.54 28.09 19.66
CA TYR A 755 -42.96 27.27 18.53
C TYR A 755 -41.91 27.24 17.42
N CYS A 756 -41.12 28.29 17.27
CA CYS A 756 -40.18 28.46 16.16
C CYS A 756 -38.74 28.61 16.68
N LYS A 757 -37.85 27.72 16.24
CA LYS A 757 -36.41 27.87 16.42
C LYS A 757 -35.75 28.28 15.11
N LEU A 758 -35.10 29.44 15.11
CA LEU A 758 -34.36 29.99 13.97
C LEU A 758 -32.90 29.56 14.07
N THR A 759 -32.35 28.96 13.03
CA THR A 759 -30.97 28.48 12.99
C THR A 759 -30.31 28.88 11.67
N GLU A 760 -29.08 29.38 11.72
CA GLU A 760 -28.25 29.57 10.52
C GLU A 760 -27.55 28.26 10.19
N VAL A 761 -27.59 27.87 8.91
CA VAL A 761 -26.96 26.64 8.43
C VAL A 761 -25.99 27.01 7.31
N PRO A 762 -24.67 26.90 7.53
CA PRO A 762 -23.70 27.11 6.48
C PRO A 762 -23.76 25.94 5.48
N PHE A 763 -23.86 26.25 4.19
CA PHE A 763 -23.91 25.27 3.12
C PHE A 763 -23.00 25.73 1.97
N GLU A 764 -21.88 25.03 1.78
CA GLU A 764 -20.82 25.43 0.85
C GLU A 764 -20.36 26.87 1.12
N ASP A 765 -20.57 27.80 0.19
CA ASP A 765 -20.24 29.23 0.26
C ASP A 765 -21.46 30.12 0.59
N LYS A 766 -22.59 29.51 0.98
CA LYS A 766 -23.88 30.17 1.19
C LYS A 766 -24.46 29.90 2.57
N THR A 767 -25.37 30.76 2.99
CA THR A 767 -26.09 30.65 4.25
C THR A 767 -27.55 30.31 3.99
N VAL A 768 -28.06 29.23 4.58
CA VAL A 768 -29.49 28.88 4.59
C VAL A 768 -30.05 29.14 5.97
N VAL A 769 -31.25 29.71 6.04
CA VAL A 769 -31.97 29.86 7.32
C VAL A 769 -32.94 28.72 7.48
N ARG A 770 -32.81 27.98 8.58
CA ARG A 770 -33.71 26.89 8.97
C ARG A 770 -34.65 27.36 10.08
N ILE A 771 -35.94 27.12 9.89
CA ILE A 771 -36.99 27.37 10.89
C ILE A 771 -37.61 26.04 11.30
N ASP A 772 -37.31 25.58 12.50
CA ASP A 772 -37.97 24.40 13.09
C ASP A 772 -39.25 24.83 13.78
N CYS A 773 -40.39 24.32 13.29
CA CYS A 773 -41.72 24.60 13.82
C CYS A 773 -42.20 23.43 14.67
N SER A 774 -42.42 23.67 15.96
CA SER A 774 -43.03 22.71 16.89
C SER A 774 -44.55 22.83 16.85
N PRO A 775 -45.29 21.70 16.94
CA PRO A 775 -46.74 21.73 16.99
C PRO A 775 -47.23 22.44 18.26
N SER A 776 -48.24 23.28 18.11
CA SER A 776 -48.90 23.96 19.23
C SER A 776 -49.98 23.07 19.85
N SER A 777 -50.23 23.24 21.15
CA SER A 777 -51.39 22.63 21.83
C SER A 777 -52.68 23.45 21.71
N HIS A 778 -52.61 24.65 21.12
CA HIS A 778 -53.73 25.58 20.93
C HIS A 778 -53.70 26.18 19.51
N PRO A 779 -54.87 26.58 18.96
CA PRO A 779 -54.92 27.13 17.60
C PRO A 779 -54.18 28.47 17.50
N ILE A 780 -53.31 28.59 16.51
CA ILE A 780 -52.54 29.79 16.20
C ILE A 780 -53.12 30.45 14.93
N PHE A 781 -53.35 31.76 15.00
CA PHE A 781 -53.90 32.55 13.89
C PHE A 781 -52.85 33.53 13.37
N MET A 782 -52.77 33.67 12.05
CA MET A 782 -52.01 34.73 11.41
C MET A 782 -52.82 36.03 11.43
N ASP A 783 -52.19 37.14 11.81
CA ASP A 783 -52.81 38.47 11.94
C ASP A 783 -54.11 38.45 12.75
N ASN A 784 -54.19 37.57 13.76
CA ASN A 784 -55.37 37.31 14.62
C ASN A 784 -56.66 36.89 13.89
N THR A 785 -56.62 36.63 12.58
CA THR A 785 -57.84 36.46 11.77
C THR A 785 -57.82 35.24 10.86
N LYS A 786 -56.65 34.77 10.43
CA LYS A 786 -56.52 33.69 9.44
C LYS A 786 -55.95 32.42 10.03
N PHE A 787 -56.57 31.29 9.71
CA PHE A 787 -56.18 29.98 10.24
C PHE A 787 -55.74 29.05 9.12
N TYR A 788 -54.49 28.60 9.18
CA TYR A 788 -53.86 27.74 8.18
C TYR A 788 -53.51 26.37 8.76
N VAL A 789 -53.65 25.33 7.95
CA VAL A 789 -53.26 23.94 8.27
C VAL A 789 -52.48 23.34 7.13
N ARG A 790 -51.66 22.31 7.40
CA ARG A 790 -50.84 21.67 6.38
C ARG A 790 -51.53 20.42 5.83
N THR A 791 -51.81 20.43 4.52
CA THR A 791 -52.36 19.30 3.77
C THR A 791 -51.40 18.91 2.64
N ASP A 792 -50.73 17.77 2.81
CA ASP A 792 -49.61 17.36 1.96
C ASP A 792 -48.60 18.51 1.79
N THR A 793 -48.34 19.00 0.58
CA THR A 793 -47.39 20.10 0.31
C THR A 793 -48.05 21.49 0.30
N SER A 794 -49.32 21.62 0.68
CA SER A 794 -50.07 22.87 0.61
C SER A 794 -50.52 23.38 1.99
N SER A 795 -50.68 24.70 2.10
CA SER A 795 -51.11 25.38 3.33
C SER A 795 -52.44 26.12 3.14
N PRO A 796 -53.58 25.42 2.95
CA PRO A 796 -54.89 26.06 2.75
C PRO A 796 -55.37 26.82 4.01
N GLU A 797 -56.10 27.90 3.76
CA GLU A 797 -56.86 28.60 4.80
C GLU A 797 -58.14 27.81 5.09
N LEU A 798 -58.42 27.54 6.36
CA LEU A 798 -59.72 27.04 6.78
C LEU A 798 -60.56 28.19 7.30
N THR A 799 -61.83 28.24 6.90
CA THR A 799 -62.79 29.27 7.31
C THR A 799 -64.13 28.65 7.71
N GLY A 800 -64.92 29.38 8.49
CA GLY A 800 -66.27 28.94 8.89
C GLY A 800 -66.28 27.57 9.59
N ASN A 801 -67.21 26.71 9.20
CA ASN A 801 -67.44 25.42 9.87
C ASN A 801 -66.26 24.44 9.77
N SER A 802 -65.46 24.48 8.70
CA SER A 802 -64.32 23.56 8.55
C SER A 802 -63.20 23.89 9.53
N MET A 803 -62.95 25.18 9.76
CA MET A 803 -62.00 25.67 10.77
C MET A 803 -62.44 25.25 12.18
N LEU A 804 -63.70 25.53 12.54
CA LEU A 804 -64.23 25.20 13.87
C LEU A 804 -64.15 23.70 14.16
N ARG A 805 -64.51 22.86 13.17
CA ARG A 805 -64.42 21.40 13.28
C ARG A 805 -62.98 20.91 13.42
N TYR A 806 -62.05 21.49 12.67
CA TYR A 806 -60.63 21.14 12.79
C TYR A 806 -60.12 21.50 14.20
N ILE A 807 -60.41 22.70 14.69
CA ILE A 807 -59.95 23.18 15.99
C ILE A 807 -60.50 22.28 17.13
N GLN A 808 -61.79 21.94 17.08
CA GLN A 808 -62.41 21.04 18.05
C GLN A 808 -61.76 19.65 18.07
N ASN A 809 -61.47 19.08 16.89
CA ASN A 809 -60.96 17.71 16.80
C ASN A 809 -59.46 17.61 17.10
N HIS A 810 -58.66 18.55 16.56
CA HIS A 810 -57.20 18.51 16.63
C HIS A 810 -56.66 19.03 17.97
N PHE A 811 -57.17 20.18 18.44
CA PHE A 811 -56.74 20.78 19.71
C PHE A 811 -57.63 20.43 20.90
N LYS A 812 -58.73 19.69 20.68
CA LYS A 812 -59.66 19.23 21.73
C LYS A 812 -60.25 20.38 22.56
N VAL A 813 -60.52 21.52 21.93
CA VAL A 813 -61.08 22.71 22.59
C VAL A 813 -62.62 22.71 22.50
N ALA A 814 -63.31 22.87 23.64
CA ALA A 814 -64.76 23.06 23.68
C ALA A 814 -65.11 24.52 23.32
N LEU A 815 -65.96 24.73 22.31
CA LEU A 815 -66.47 26.06 21.95
C LEU A 815 -67.83 26.28 22.62
N PHE A 816 -68.07 27.48 23.17
CA PHE A 816 -69.23 27.82 24.01
C PHE A 816 -70.60 27.61 23.32
N ASN A 817 -71.59 27.23 24.14
CA ASN A 817 -72.95 26.69 23.89
C ASN A 817 -73.81 27.32 22.77
N ASP A 818 -74.57 26.45 22.10
CA ASP A 818 -75.84 26.78 21.44
C ASP A 818 -77.00 26.64 22.48
N PRO A 819 -77.88 27.64 22.67
CA PRO A 819 -79.02 27.56 23.57
C PRO A 819 -80.26 26.99 22.86
N GLU A 820 -81.01 26.12 23.56
CA GLU A 820 -82.38 25.64 23.24
C GLU A 820 -82.50 24.78 21.97
N THR A 821 -83.15 23.61 21.90
CA THR A 821 -84.34 23.09 22.60
C THR A 821 -84.59 21.63 22.18
N HIS A 822 -85.24 20.88 23.08
CA HIS A 822 -86.09 19.71 22.86
C HIS A 822 -85.50 18.36 22.38
N SER A 823 -85.30 17.46 23.36
CA SER A 823 -85.87 16.10 23.31
C SER A 823 -87.41 16.16 23.17
N PRO A 824 -88.09 15.23 22.47
CA PRO A 824 -88.32 13.91 23.08
C PRO A 824 -88.40 12.70 22.11
N THR A 825 -87.99 11.55 22.65
CA THR A 825 -88.54 10.18 22.45
C THR A 825 -88.95 9.71 21.05
N ALA A 826 -88.23 8.74 20.50
CA ALA A 826 -88.61 7.32 20.43
C ALA A 826 -87.46 6.50 19.82
#